data_AF-A0A8T4A6W5-F1
#
_entry.id   AF-A0A8T4A6W5-F1
#
_cell.length_a   1.000
_cell.length_b   1.000
_cell.length_c   1.000
_cell.angle_alpha   90.00
_cell.angle_beta   90.00
_cell.angle_gamma   90.00
#
_symmetry.space_group_name_H-M   'P 1'
#
loop_
_entity.id
_entity.type
_entity.pdbx_description
1 polymer ?
#
loop_
_entity_poly.entity_id
_entity_poly.type
_entity_poly.pdbx_seq_one_letter_code
_entity_poly.pdbx_strand_id
1 'polypeptide(L)'
;MKMIYLAVLVLVLISVPVYAKWKLVYETDFSSDPGWETNNPKNYYWDATTKSFFIRSRGGSGEYSTTKIPWNNESLRIEFDIKPIRVDFIANIPFGLFDADRNQMDRSVFITYYGYDGASKHVKLRAWGTDIDKWRDTRYDYDYPYIWYHHDMVYFKNNNTARLTIAKRETNEHVATIYAIQLADFDVDLNNLGISIAGFDANVVAEAYLDNVKYYVWEEYGTELFVNITGVAQTADGLNVVVDFYVEHEGKGVENLTGAEIFVDRQELVAHKPKNKGNGFYNVSFVLPKMVGNLNITLRTLYVGKTAEASAVFLHKIKHGKKVLLITDSSFWNNLYASVTGYPVIDAENKKQAEYFIGRYKPDNVFILGDVEGFTGYNVTNRNFLKEQLPGKGYVVVDYERKKATLGATVAALLDYRLTNSTNVSGNVLCTFNCSIPGAETLETVEKLENKIIDLVNETDYLALVNTNSEIAGLAPRFCAKRGIVPIVFDYADNSLDKNSFEPVISRINQTLTKIKAGNKLSADYRFDPVIYIILFGMPYGTVEDPAPELYNDLDGNVLYTDNFYGNLDDDPYQDAAVGRLASSVQAENEAFWDKKKDVLIIGEYRLPKVADLVSPCGMIEGFITERVLSLFDFDVKRIVEIRGIKIDANAMAIISERYGVWDFAKDYWFKYALDMIKPTSMLRLGSELKYSLLEYNWVETFRKMKPTRLAKISKTEVLDELPGEEIIFFFGVGNQSEWIMPKSVLNPYPDTSQKINAYDLNFKEPVFFFDEHSLSGHPDSDFVKVSNFITIGSTGIVHSAASVMPLLPFLRGITENKPVGYALKSAKNIVIFPEKNESVGNLITSSVTTGALRKMLKEHYQKILYGNPKIVIDPDSVKEEKSYRISDDLKLKITMNINSTLDNSLIDFESPDAFLMEYNKPVVPLYRISIPLPSNSIIKDLSTEEAWVTENNITIPILEPDEHYEKEPFSGVFPEQNIWASVDCTADGRQTIDISIVPVRYHNSTEYAEILRSINISLSYDAPLDILDMDVKSMWNSAEFKIRLKANGRTNVTVKIGDEIISQEFDIRGIEDVTLFWKGRAGKHRAIVVAGDGKNIAGPKYISFELMGFVGRIKDISGPESIFHEISTFESTFRLTIWKNASAMEYYETLGSLKITKNNGMIKKDFITTHGRLITTINATEIEMFLTTPNGWYRKTIISGSAKEEYSGETEEAANKMISAEKDCEKRAKLAMGFIGL
;
A
#
# COMPACT_ATOMS: atom_id res chain seq x y z
N MET A 1 50.34 24.58 21.60
CA MET A 1 50.87 25.84 21.03
C MET A 1 49.80 26.91 21.23
N LYS A 2 50.12 28.11 21.75
CA LYS A 2 49.13 29.18 22.04
C LYS A 2 49.07 30.19 20.89
N MET A 3 47.87 30.51 20.41
CA MET A 3 47.49 31.72 19.63
C MET A 3 46.00 31.94 19.94
N ILE A 4 45.61 32.89 20.80
CA ILE A 4 45.58 34.36 20.63
C ILE A 4 44.61 34.76 19.51
N TYR A 5 43.37 35.04 19.91
CA TYR A 5 42.40 35.82 19.14
C TYR A 5 42.69 37.31 19.34
N LEU A 6 42.76 38.07 18.25
CA LEU A 6 42.85 39.53 18.28
C LEU A 6 41.46 40.13 18.03
N ALA A 7 40.82 40.64 19.07
CA ALA A 7 39.55 41.37 18.94
C ALA A 7 39.84 42.82 18.53
N VAL A 8 39.30 43.25 17.38
CA VAL A 8 39.28 44.66 16.97
C VAL A 8 38.14 45.34 17.72
N LEU A 9 38.49 46.12 18.76
CA LEU A 9 37.55 46.91 19.54
C LEU A 9 37.14 48.16 18.74
N VAL A 10 36.02 48.08 18.02
CA VAL A 10 35.39 49.28 17.44
C VAL A 10 34.70 50.04 18.58
N LEU A 11 35.21 51.22 18.92
CA LEU A 11 34.56 52.15 19.83
C LEU A 11 33.31 52.74 19.15
N VAL A 12 32.17 52.10 19.35
CA VAL A 12 30.86 52.72 19.13
C VAL A 12 30.52 53.55 20.37
N LEU A 13 30.37 54.86 20.17
CA LEU A 13 29.75 55.74 21.17
C LEU A 13 28.26 55.39 21.24
N ILE A 14 27.88 54.55 22.21
CA ILE A 14 26.49 54.20 22.46
C ILE A 14 25.82 55.40 23.13
N SER A 15 24.94 56.08 22.40
CA SER A 15 23.99 57.03 22.96
C SER A 15 23.00 56.29 23.85
N VAL A 16 22.91 56.67 25.12
CA VAL A 16 21.97 56.07 26.08
C VAL A 16 20.53 56.33 25.60
N PRO A 17 19.70 55.30 25.38
CA PRO A 17 18.30 55.52 25.01
C PRO A 17 17.53 56.07 26.22
N VAL A 18 16.93 57.24 26.07
CA VAL A 18 15.95 57.75 27.05
C VAL A 18 14.64 57.00 26.85
N TYR A 19 14.07 56.50 27.95
CA TYR A 19 12.84 55.73 27.91
C TYR A 19 11.61 56.63 27.78
N ALA A 20 10.67 56.17 26.97
CA ALA A 20 9.41 56.82 26.73
C ALA A 20 8.36 55.79 26.34
N LYS A 21 7.09 56.17 26.52
CA LYS A 21 5.93 55.35 26.23
C LYS A 21 5.09 56.00 25.13
N TRP A 22 4.50 55.16 24.28
CA TRP A 22 3.42 55.58 23.38
C TRP A 22 2.20 56.04 24.17
N LYS A 23 1.94 57.34 24.17
CA LYS A 23 0.69 57.94 24.64
C LYS A 23 -0.22 58.16 23.44
N LEU A 24 -1.38 57.49 23.47
CA LEU A 24 -2.48 57.77 22.56
C LEU A 24 -2.96 59.21 22.80
N VAL A 25 -2.94 60.02 21.74
CA VAL A 25 -3.38 61.43 21.78
C VAL A 25 -4.50 61.75 20.77
N TYR A 26 -4.74 60.85 19.83
CA TYR A 26 -5.89 60.91 18.92
C TYR A 26 -6.32 59.49 18.51
N GLU A 27 -7.63 59.24 18.46
CA GLU A 27 -8.23 57.98 18.04
C GLU A 27 -9.57 58.26 17.34
N THR A 28 -9.85 57.54 16.24
CA THR A 28 -11.18 57.46 15.65
C THR A 28 -11.40 56.08 15.01
N ASP A 29 -12.54 55.47 15.32
CA ASP A 29 -13.06 54.24 14.71
C ASP A 29 -14.07 54.54 13.59
N PHE A 30 -14.21 55.82 13.21
CA PHE A 30 -15.21 56.34 12.28
C PHE A 30 -16.64 55.80 12.51
N SER A 31 -16.99 55.46 13.76
CA SER A 31 -18.36 55.15 14.16
C SER A 31 -19.32 56.34 14.02
N SER A 32 -18.74 57.55 13.93
CA SER A 32 -19.37 58.83 13.59
C SER A 32 -18.40 59.70 12.77
N ASP A 33 -18.89 60.80 12.20
CA ASP A 33 -18.08 61.75 11.42
C ASP A 33 -16.92 62.30 12.29
N PRO A 34 -15.65 62.13 11.87
CA PRO A 34 -14.48 62.52 12.64
C PRO A 34 -14.21 64.03 12.61
N GLY A 35 -14.96 64.81 11.82
CA GLY A 35 -14.82 66.27 11.71
C GLY A 35 -13.51 66.73 11.07
N TRP A 36 -12.91 65.94 10.18
CA TRP A 36 -11.66 66.28 9.50
C TRP A 36 -11.84 67.50 8.57
N GLU A 37 -10.88 68.43 8.62
CA GLU A 37 -10.83 69.59 7.74
C GLU A 37 -10.50 69.15 6.31
N THR A 38 -11.42 69.36 5.37
CA THR A 38 -11.23 69.04 3.94
C THR A 38 -11.53 70.24 3.06
N ASN A 39 -10.70 70.43 2.03
CA ASN A 39 -10.98 71.39 0.96
C ASN A 39 -11.82 70.79 -0.19
N ASN A 40 -12.09 69.48 -0.20
CA ASN A 40 -13.02 68.85 -1.12
C ASN A 40 -13.89 67.76 -0.45
N PRO A 41 -15.02 68.14 0.19
CA PRO A 41 -15.93 67.19 0.85
C PRO A 41 -16.68 66.23 -0.09
N LYS A 42 -16.48 66.30 -1.42
CA LYS A 42 -17.00 65.29 -2.36
C LYS A 42 -16.04 64.12 -2.56
N ASN A 43 -14.75 64.34 -2.30
CA ASN A 43 -13.70 63.33 -2.46
C ASN A 43 -13.23 62.76 -1.12
N TYR A 44 -13.47 63.47 -0.02
CA TYR A 44 -13.13 63.04 1.34
C TYR A 44 -14.33 63.26 2.23
N TYR A 45 -14.98 62.17 2.64
CA TYR A 45 -16.16 62.23 3.49
C TYR A 45 -16.30 60.99 4.35
N TRP A 46 -16.95 61.13 5.50
CA TRP A 46 -17.39 60.01 6.30
C TRP A 46 -18.58 59.30 5.64
N ASP A 47 -18.43 58.03 5.30
CA ASP A 47 -19.53 57.23 4.76
C ASP A 47 -20.30 56.56 5.90
N ALA A 48 -21.45 57.16 6.23
CA ALA A 48 -22.39 56.67 7.24
C ALA A 48 -22.88 55.23 6.99
N THR A 49 -22.78 54.73 5.76
CA THR A 49 -23.21 53.36 5.38
C THR A 49 -22.20 52.32 5.81
N THR A 50 -20.91 52.56 5.53
CA THR A 50 -19.81 51.65 5.88
C THR A 50 -19.25 51.90 7.27
N LYS A 51 -19.52 53.07 7.87
CA LYS A 51 -18.88 53.58 9.09
C LYS A 51 -17.35 53.62 8.94
N SER A 52 -16.93 54.19 7.82
CA SER A 52 -15.52 54.34 7.47
C SER A 52 -15.32 55.66 6.73
N PHE A 53 -14.10 56.18 6.71
CA PHE A 53 -13.80 57.38 5.94
C PHE A 53 -13.51 57.02 4.49
N PHE A 54 -14.28 57.57 3.55
CA PHE A 54 -14.06 57.37 2.12
C PHE A 54 -13.02 58.36 1.60
N ILE A 55 -12.04 57.82 0.87
CA ILE A 55 -10.94 58.55 0.26
C ILE A 55 -11.07 58.44 -1.25
N ARG A 56 -11.05 59.59 -1.93
CA ARG A 56 -10.86 59.68 -3.38
C ARG A 56 -9.74 60.65 -3.72
N SER A 57 -8.54 60.11 -3.79
CA SER A 57 -7.37 60.83 -4.26
C SER A 57 -7.45 61.12 -5.76
N ARG A 58 -7.13 62.37 -6.13
CA ARG A 58 -6.83 62.75 -7.51
C ARG A 58 -5.52 63.54 -7.55
N GLY A 59 -4.51 63.08 -8.30
CA GLY A 59 -3.29 63.88 -8.49
C GLY A 59 -3.58 65.21 -9.21
N GLY A 60 -2.72 66.21 -8.99
CA GLY A 60 -2.87 67.58 -9.50
C GLY A 60 -3.94 68.43 -8.80
N SER A 61 -4.72 67.85 -7.87
CA SER A 61 -5.90 68.51 -7.32
C SER A 61 -5.64 69.54 -6.21
N GLY A 62 -4.50 69.43 -5.51
CA GLY A 62 -4.26 70.19 -4.29
C GLY A 62 -5.19 69.81 -3.11
N GLU A 63 -5.87 68.67 -3.21
CA GLU A 63 -6.88 68.28 -2.23
C GLU A 63 -6.26 67.66 -0.96
N TYR A 64 -6.90 67.91 0.18
CA TYR A 64 -6.55 67.33 1.47
C TYR A 64 -7.78 67.03 2.33
N SER A 65 -7.62 66.12 3.28
CA SER A 65 -8.50 65.95 4.42
C SER A 65 -7.67 65.57 5.64
N THR A 66 -7.62 66.46 6.64
CA THR A 66 -6.70 66.35 7.78
C THR A 66 -7.35 66.80 9.08
N THR A 67 -6.89 66.25 10.20
CA THR A 67 -7.14 66.77 11.55
C THR A 67 -5.84 67.22 12.20
N LYS A 68 -5.91 68.26 13.04
CA LYS A 68 -4.76 68.74 13.78
C LYS A 68 -4.55 67.91 15.04
N ILE A 69 -3.34 67.37 15.19
CA ILE A 69 -2.92 66.53 16.31
C ILE A 69 -1.76 67.16 17.06
N PRO A 70 -1.66 66.98 18.39
CA PRO A 70 -0.49 67.43 19.12
C PRO A 70 0.70 66.51 18.82
N TRP A 71 1.73 67.03 18.15
CA TRP A 71 3.04 66.39 18.08
C TRP A 71 4.05 67.15 18.95
N ASN A 72 4.85 66.41 19.72
CA ASN A 72 5.84 66.95 20.67
C ASN A 72 7.25 67.02 20.09
N ASN A 73 7.41 66.91 18.77
CA ASN A 73 8.69 66.78 18.08
C ASN A 73 9.52 65.58 18.56
N GLU A 74 8.88 64.47 18.97
CA GLU A 74 9.54 63.22 19.34
C GLU A 74 9.17 62.07 18.40
N SER A 75 9.61 60.85 18.71
CA SER A 75 9.15 59.65 17.99
C SER A 75 7.61 59.60 17.95
N LEU A 76 7.03 59.02 16.90
CA LEU A 76 5.57 58.95 16.70
C LEU A 76 5.16 57.58 16.16
N ARG A 77 3.91 57.20 16.43
CA ARG A 77 3.33 55.94 15.94
C ARG A 77 1.92 56.17 15.42
N ILE A 78 1.60 55.56 14.28
CA ILE A 78 0.29 55.63 13.63
C ILE A 78 -0.19 54.20 13.36
N GLU A 79 -1.32 53.82 13.97
CA GLU A 79 -2.04 52.59 13.64
C GLU A 79 -3.27 52.96 12.81
N PHE A 80 -3.63 52.18 11.80
CA PHE A 80 -4.88 52.34 11.04
C PHE A 80 -5.20 51.11 10.20
N ASP A 81 -6.48 50.95 9.85
CA ASP A 81 -6.94 49.97 8.88
C ASP A 81 -7.30 50.67 7.57
N ILE A 82 -6.93 50.08 6.42
CA ILE A 82 -7.27 50.63 5.10
C ILE A 82 -7.67 49.53 4.13
N LYS A 83 -8.68 49.83 3.30
CA LYS A 83 -9.19 48.97 2.24
C LYS A 83 -9.08 49.69 0.90
N PRO A 84 -7.99 49.48 0.14
CA PRO A 84 -7.88 49.98 -1.22
C PRO A 84 -9.01 49.42 -2.10
N ILE A 85 -9.72 50.30 -2.79
CA ILE A 85 -10.80 49.97 -3.73
C ILE A 85 -10.27 50.09 -5.17
N ARG A 86 -9.54 51.17 -5.46
CA ARG A 86 -8.97 51.46 -6.78
C ARG A 86 -7.65 52.20 -6.62
N VAL A 87 -6.67 51.89 -7.46
CA VAL A 87 -5.43 52.68 -7.59
C VAL A 87 -5.07 52.64 -9.07
N ASP A 88 -5.30 53.74 -9.78
CA ASP A 88 -4.90 53.86 -11.18
C ASP A 88 -3.37 53.92 -11.32
N PHE A 89 -2.87 53.73 -12.54
CA PHE A 89 -1.45 53.96 -12.86
C PHE A 89 -1.03 55.37 -12.40
N ILE A 90 0.13 55.47 -11.75
CA ILE A 90 0.69 56.66 -11.08
C ILE A 90 -0.20 57.36 -10.04
N ALA A 91 -1.41 56.86 -9.74
CA ALA A 91 -2.24 57.39 -8.67
C ALA A 91 -1.71 56.94 -7.30
N ASN A 92 -1.94 57.76 -6.27
CA ASN A 92 -1.41 57.51 -4.94
C ASN A 92 -2.45 57.78 -3.84
N ILE A 93 -2.43 57.02 -2.73
CA ILE A 93 -3.27 57.30 -1.55
C ILE A 93 -2.36 57.65 -0.38
N PRO A 94 -1.93 58.93 -0.23
CA PRO A 94 -0.95 59.33 0.77
C PRO A 94 -1.63 59.54 2.14
N PHE A 95 -1.54 58.56 3.05
CA PHE A 95 -2.05 58.67 4.42
C PHE A 95 -0.91 58.77 5.43
N GLY A 96 -0.94 59.78 6.30
CA GLY A 96 0.08 60.00 7.31
C GLY A 96 0.07 61.41 7.87
N LEU A 97 1.26 61.97 8.07
CA LEU A 97 1.50 63.25 8.74
C LEU A 97 2.11 64.26 7.78
N PHE A 98 1.55 65.48 7.78
CA PHE A 98 1.96 66.59 6.93
C PHE A 98 2.20 67.87 7.74
N ASP A 99 2.99 68.77 7.15
CA ASP A 99 3.29 70.14 7.60
C ASP A 99 2.07 71.08 7.57
N ALA A 100 2.24 72.36 7.91
CA ALA A 100 1.14 73.34 7.93
C ALA A 100 0.50 73.59 6.55
N ASP A 101 1.31 73.56 5.48
CA ASP A 101 0.85 73.71 4.09
C ASP A 101 0.23 72.42 3.53
N ARG A 102 0.32 71.32 4.28
CA ARG A 102 -0.12 69.96 3.93
C ARG A 102 0.54 69.43 2.66
N ASN A 103 1.77 69.86 2.37
CA ASN A 103 2.46 69.55 1.12
C ASN A 103 3.09 68.14 1.18
N GLN A 104 2.60 67.19 0.38
CA GLN A 104 3.18 65.84 0.32
C GLN A 104 4.57 65.82 -0.37
N MET A 105 5.00 66.96 -0.92
CA MET A 105 6.33 67.15 -1.51
C MET A 105 7.31 67.90 -0.59
N ASP A 106 6.90 68.27 0.63
CA ASP A 106 7.77 68.87 1.67
C ASP A 106 7.89 67.93 2.88
N ARG A 107 8.35 68.43 4.03
CA ARG A 107 8.62 67.69 5.29
C ARG A 107 7.39 66.92 5.81
N SER A 108 7.19 65.71 5.29
CA SER A 108 6.08 64.83 5.63
C SER A 108 6.54 63.37 5.78
N VAL A 109 5.72 62.57 6.47
CA VAL A 109 5.91 61.13 6.64
C VAL A 109 4.58 60.42 6.47
N PHE A 110 4.48 59.62 5.42
CA PHE A 110 3.22 58.99 5.04
C PHE A 110 3.42 57.66 4.30
N ILE A 111 2.35 56.90 4.29
CA ILE A 111 2.25 55.64 3.56
C ILE A 111 1.46 55.93 2.30
N THR A 112 1.86 55.36 1.18
CA THR A 112 1.10 55.53 -0.05
C THR A 112 0.92 54.24 -0.84
N TYR A 113 -0.35 53.94 -1.12
CA TYR A 113 -0.75 52.93 -2.08
C TYR A 113 -0.62 53.52 -3.48
N TYR A 114 0.18 52.90 -4.35
CA TYR A 114 0.68 53.48 -5.59
C TYR A 114 0.70 52.47 -6.74
N GLY A 115 0.15 52.85 -7.90
CA GLY A 115 0.20 52.04 -9.12
C GLY A 115 1.42 52.33 -9.99
N TYR A 116 2.15 51.30 -10.43
CA TYR A 116 3.29 51.43 -11.35
C TYR A 116 3.11 50.55 -12.59
N ASP A 117 4.02 50.67 -13.57
CA ASP A 117 3.88 50.12 -14.92
C ASP A 117 3.44 48.64 -14.95
N GLY A 118 2.42 48.33 -15.75
CA GLY A 118 2.07 46.94 -16.09
C GLY A 118 1.35 46.15 -14.99
N ALA A 119 0.41 46.77 -14.27
CA ALA A 119 -0.48 46.17 -13.25
C ALA A 119 0.13 45.86 -11.87
N SER A 120 1.42 46.12 -11.65
CA SER A 120 2.01 45.99 -10.31
C SER A 120 1.54 47.12 -9.38
N LYS A 121 1.06 46.76 -8.19
CA LYS A 121 0.57 47.70 -7.18
C LYS A 121 1.47 47.67 -5.94
N HIS A 122 1.72 48.84 -5.37
CA HIS A 122 2.72 49.02 -4.31
C HIS A 122 2.15 49.70 -3.10
N VAL A 123 2.61 49.28 -1.93
CA VAL A 123 2.58 50.09 -0.73
C VAL A 123 3.99 50.62 -0.49
N LYS A 124 4.09 51.94 -0.31
CA LYS A 124 5.34 52.63 -0.03
C LYS A 124 5.28 53.30 1.33
N LEU A 125 6.37 53.18 2.10
CA LEU A 125 6.66 54.14 3.16
C LEU A 125 7.49 55.27 2.55
N ARG A 126 7.02 56.51 2.70
CA ARG A 126 7.67 57.71 2.17
C ARG A 126 7.91 58.71 3.31
N ALA A 127 9.13 59.22 3.41
CA ALA A 127 9.51 60.22 4.40
C ALA A 127 10.62 61.14 3.87
N TRP A 128 10.63 62.38 4.37
CA TRP A 128 11.61 63.41 4.03
C TRP A 128 13.05 63.01 4.42
N GLY A 129 14.01 63.24 3.51
CA GLY A 129 15.38 62.74 3.61
C GLY A 129 16.42 63.81 3.94
N THR A 130 17.60 63.37 4.41
CA THR A 130 18.76 64.24 4.72
C THR A 130 19.48 64.82 3.49
N ASP A 131 19.35 64.18 2.33
CA ASP A 131 19.74 64.77 1.05
C ASP A 131 18.67 65.79 0.64
N ILE A 132 19.04 67.07 0.48
CA ILE A 132 18.14 68.26 0.39
C ILE A 132 17.03 68.17 -0.68
N ASP A 133 17.12 67.24 -1.65
CA ASP A 133 16.13 67.02 -2.71
C ASP A 133 15.68 65.54 -2.88
N LYS A 134 15.87 64.64 -1.88
CA LYS A 134 15.59 63.20 -2.07
C LYS A 134 14.72 62.54 -1.01
N TRP A 135 13.54 62.11 -1.47
CA TRP A 135 12.67 61.14 -0.82
C TRP A 135 13.34 59.78 -0.58
N ARG A 136 13.05 59.17 0.57
CA ARG A 136 13.34 57.76 0.84
C ARG A 136 12.04 56.96 0.62
N ASP A 137 11.92 56.34 -0.55
CA ASP A 137 10.82 55.43 -0.93
C ASP A 137 11.28 53.98 -0.73
N THR A 138 10.58 53.21 0.12
CA THR A 138 10.75 51.75 0.21
C THR A 138 9.43 51.06 -0.13
N ARG A 139 9.47 50.09 -1.05
CA ARG A 139 8.30 49.48 -1.74
C ARG A 139 8.11 48.02 -1.34
N TYR A 140 6.84 47.61 -1.22
CA TYR A 140 6.39 46.21 -1.23
C TYR A 140 5.29 46.03 -2.28
N ASP A 141 5.26 44.87 -2.94
CA ASP A 141 4.30 44.54 -4.01
C ASP A 141 3.11 43.77 -3.40
N TYR A 142 1.87 44.21 -3.69
CA TYR A 142 0.67 43.64 -3.06
C TYR A 142 -0.40 43.22 -4.06
N ASP A 143 -1.09 42.12 -3.75
CA ASP A 143 -2.15 41.56 -4.58
C ASP A 143 -3.54 42.16 -4.27
N TYR A 144 -4.10 42.81 -5.29
CA TYR A 144 -5.52 43.18 -5.50
C TYR A 144 -6.25 44.04 -4.43
N PRO A 145 -7.37 44.70 -4.80
CA PRO A 145 -8.16 45.53 -3.89
C PRO A 145 -9.18 44.71 -3.09
N TYR A 146 -9.94 45.39 -2.22
CA TYR A 146 -11.08 44.90 -1.43
C TYR A 146 -10.79 44.10 -0.14
N ILE A 147 -9.53 43.92 0.25
CA ILE A 147 -9.13 43.38 1.57
C ILE A 147 -8.81 44.54 2.53
N TRP A 148 -9.07 44.36 3.83
CA TRP A 148 -8.64 45.30 4.87
C TRP A 148 -7.23 44.96 5.35
N TYR A 149 -6.37 45.97 5.40
CA TYR A 149 -5.00 45.87 5.84
C TYR A 149 -4.78 46.71 7.09
N HIS A 150 -4.33 46.07 8.17
CA HIS A 150 -3.88 46.73 9.38
C HIS A 150 -2.44 47.22 9.19
N HIS A 151 -2.19 48.48 9.54
CA HIS A 151 -0.89 49.15 9.44
C HIS A 151 -0.42 49.60 10.82
N ASP A 152 0.84 49.34 11.13
CA ASP A 152 1.56 49.90 12.30
C ASP A 152 2.81 50.63 11.80
N MET A 153 2.72 51.96 11.72
CA MET A 153 3.83 52.84 11.35
C MET A 153 4.48 53.43 12.60
N VAL A 154 5.80 53.33 12.72
CA VAL A 154 6.59 53.92 13.80
C VAL A 154 7.72 54.74 13.20
N TYR A 155 7.78 56.03 13.53
CA TYR A 155 8.96 56.87 13.29
C TYR A 155 9.75 57.02 14.59
N PHE A 156 11.04 56.68 14.51
CA PHE A 156 12.01 56.75 15.59
C PHE A 156 12.94 57.95 15.35
N LYS A 157 12.80 58.99 16.18
CA LYS A 157 13.65 60.19 16.11
C LYS A 157 15.11 59.90 16.46
N ASN A 158 15.38 59.01 17.41
CA ASN A 158 16.75 58.76 17.90
C ASN A 158 17.70 58.17 16.83
N ASN A 159 17.19 57.63 15.74
CA ASN A 159 17.99 57.06 14.65
C ASN A 159 17.55 57.55 13.25
N ASN A 160 16.63 58.53 13.19
CA ASN A 160 15.96 59.01 11.98
C ASN A 160 15.55 57.87 11.03
N THR A 161 14.78 56.92 11.56
CA THR A 161 14.18 55.82 10.78
C THR A 161 12.67 55.75 10.95
N ALA A 162 11.96 55.35 9.91
CA ALA A 162 10.56 54.95 9.99
C ALA A 162 10.44 53.46 9.62
N ARG A 163 9.57 52.75 10.33
CA ARG A 163 9.20 51.36 10.09
C ARG A 163 7.70 51.28 9.85
N LEU A 164 7.28 50.49 8.89
CA LEU A 164 5.89 50.11 8.67
C LEU A 164 5.74 48.60 8.74
N THR A 165 4.80 48.10 9.53
CA THR A 165 4.33 46.71 9.48
C THR A 165 2.94 46.66 8.87
N ILE A 166 2.66 45.67 8.03
CA ILE A 166 1.38 45.47 7.34
C ILE A 166 0.91 44.04 7.61
N ALA A 167 -0.36 43.88 7.99
CA ALA A 167 -1.02 42.59 8.15
C ALA A 167 -2.43 42.59 7.54
N LYS A 168 -2.95 41.41 7.16
CA LYS A 168 -4.38 41.27 6.81
C LYS A 168 -5.20 41.37 8.10
N ARG A 169 -6.17 42.30 8.15
CA ARG A 169 -6.91 42.62 9.38
C ARG A 169 -7.70 41.42 9.91
N GLU A 170 -8.36 40.68 9.03
CA GLU A 170 -9.23 39.56 9.42
C GLU A 170 -8.48 38.33 9.96
N THR A 171 -7.21 38.14 9.59
CA THR A 171 -6.43 36.92 9.92
C THR A 171 -5.19 37.17 10.79
N ASN A 172 -4.80 38.43 10.99
CA ASN A 172 -3.48 38.82 11.53
C ASN A 172 -2.29 38.21 10.77
N GLU A 173 -2.48 37.78 9.52
CA GLU A 173 -1.41 37.29 8.65
C GLU A 173 -0.48 38.44 8.30
N HIS A 174 0.80 38.33 8.68
CA HIS A 174 1.83 39.30 8.32
C HIS A 174 2.02 39.33 6.80
N VAL A 175 1.97 40.54 6.23
CA VAL A 175 2.14 40.79 4.79
C VAL A 175 3.54 41.34 4.51
N ALA A 176 3.96 42.38 5.25
CA ALA A 176 5.23 43.05 4.99
C ALA A 176 5.76 43.82 6.21
N THR A 177 7.07 44.04 6.22
CA THR A 177 7.70 45.08 7.05
C THR A 177 8.65 45.90 6.18
N ILE A 178 8.47 47.22 6.20
CA ILE A 178 9.14 48.20 5.32
C ILE A 178 9.90 49.20 6.20
N TYR A 179 11.11 49.59 5.79
CA TYR A 179 11.94 50.57 6.51
C TYR A 179 12.32 51.74 5.61
N ALA A 180 12.26 52.96 6.13
CA ALA A 180 12.88 54.16 5.55
C ALA A 180 13.95 54.65 6.54
N ILE A 181 15.17 54.91 6.05
CA ILE A 181 16.35 55.21 6.88
C ILE A 181 17.02 56.52 6.41
N GLN A 182 17.78 57.17 7.30
CA GLN A 182 18.45 58.46 7.04
C GLN A 182 17.47 59.62 6.77
N LEU A 183 16.37 59.64 7.52
CA LEU A 183 15.37 60.70 7.44
C LEU A 183 15.95 62.03 7.95
N ALA A 184 15.46 63.15 7.43
CA ALA A 184 15.75 64.45 7.98
C ALA A 184 14.83 64.75 9.17
N ASP A 185 15.25 65.66 10.04
CA ASP A 185 14.41 66.17 11.12
C ASP A 185 13.20 66.89 10.52
N PHE A 186 12.00 66.54 10.96
CA PHE A 186 10.77 67.25 10.58
C PHE A 186 10.65 68.57 11.35
N ASP A 187 9.94 69.55 10.78
CA ASP A 187 9.69 70.83 11.48
C ASP A 187 8.56 70.68 12.51
N VAL A 188 8.49 71.61 13.47
CA VAL A 188 7.55 71.55 14.60
C VAL A 188 6.07 71.68 14.21
N ASP A 189 5.78 71.87 12.92
CA ASP A 189 4.44 72.01 12.35
C ASP A 189 3.92 70.74 11.65
N LEU A 190 4.66 69.61 11.70
CA LEU A 190 4.21 68.28 11.27
C LEU A 190 3.08 67.76 12.18
N ASN A 191 1.90 68.37 12.06
CA ASN A 191 0.76 68.21 12.98
C ASN A 191 -0.59 67.98 12.27
N ASN A 192 -0.60 67.85 10.94
CA ASN A 192 -1.81 67.54 10.18
C ASN A 192 -1.83 66.04 9.85
N LEU A 193 -2.57 65.26 10.66
CA LEU A 193 -2.82 63.83 10.42
C LEU A 193 -3.94 63.69 9.39
N GLY A 194 -3.75 62.90 8.35
CA GLY A 194 -4.80 62.62 7.38
C GLY A 194 -4.26 62.26 6.01
N ILE A 195 -4.83 62.89 4.99
CA ILE A 195 -4.55 62.64 3.57
C ILE A 195 -4.28 63.99 2.90
N SER A 196 -3.22 64.09 2.10
CA SER A 196 -3.00 65.28 1.29
C SER A 196 -2.27 64.99 -0.01
N ILE A 197 -2.71 65.63 -1.10
CA ILE A 197 -2.14 65.48 -2.43
C ILE A 197 -1.46 66.76 -2.92
N ALA A 198 -1.52 67.85 -2.15
CA ALA A 198 -0.86 69.11 -2.46
C ALA A 198 0.62 68.89 -2.81
N GLY A 199 1.04 69.40 -3.97
CA GLY A 199 2.40 69.24 -4.51
C GLY A 199 2.59 68.19 -5.62
N PHE A 200 1.65 67.28 -5.85
CA PHE A 200 1.75 66.24 -6.91
C PHE A 200 0.83 66.54 -8.09
N ASP A 201 1.31 66.38 -9.33
CA ASP A 201 0.60 66.82 -10.54
C ASP A 201 0.39 65.67 -11.56
N ALA A 202 -0.77 65.00 -11.51
CA ALA A 202 -1.13 63.88 -12.38
C ALA A 202 -2.65 63.59 -12.35
N ASN A 203 -3.36 63.72 -13.47
CA ASN A 203 -4.84 63.55 -13.53
C ASN A 203 -5.29 62.07 -13.47
N VAL A 204 -5.06 61.41 -12.35
CA VAL A 204 -5.29 59.97 -12.10
C VAL A 204 -5.98 59.76 -10.74
N VAL A 205 -6.72 58.65 -10.57
CA VAL A 205 -7.61 58.45 -9.40
C VAL A 205 -7.19 57.23 -8.56
N ALA A 206 -7.24 57.40 -7.23
CA ALA A 206 -7.18 56.28 -6.30
C ALA A 206 -8.26 56.41 -5.21
N GLU A 207 -8.89 55.29 -4.84
CA GLU A 207 -10.04 55.23 -3.95
C GLU A 207 -9.81 54.17 -2.86
N ALA A 208 -10.15 54.48 -1.60
CA ALA A 208 -10.05 53.57 -0.47
C ALA A 208 -11.08 53.90 0.63
N TYR A 209 -11.30 52.95 1.54
CA TYR A 209 -11.89 53.22 2.85
C TYR A 209 -10.81 53.15 3.93
N LEU A 210 -10.91 54.00 4.94
CA LEU A 210 -10.01 54.11 6.08
C LEU A 210 -10.80 53.93 7.38
N ASP A 211 -10.23 53.20 8.34
CA ASP A 211 -10.86 52.81 9.60
C ASP A 211 -9.82 52.75 10.75
N ASN A 212 -10.26 52.72 12.01
CA ASN A 212 -9.46 52.50 13.23
C ASN A 212 -8.15 53.32 13.34
N VAL A 213 -8.18 54.60 12.99
CA VAL A 213 -7.00 55.48 13.04
C VAL A 213 -6.65 55.83 14.48
N LYS A 214 -5.41 55.52 14.90
CA LYS A 214 -4.84 55.86 16.20
C LYS A 214 -3.49 56.53 16.02
N TYR A 215 -3.27 57.62 16.76
CA TYR A 215 -2.03 58.36 16.75
C TYR A 215 -1.44 58.49 18.15
N TYR A 216 -0.18 58.10 18.26
CA TYR A 216 0.58 58.07 19.50
C TYR A 216 1.80 58.96 19.40
N VAL A 217 2.06 59.71 20.47
CA VAL A 217 3.33 60.42 20.70
C VAL A 217 4.19 59.68 21.72
N TRP A 218 5.51 59.86 21.60
CA TRP A 218 6.51 59.34 22.52
C TRP A 218 6.64 60.29 23.72
N GLU A 219 6.07 59.94 24.88
CA GLU A 219 6.25 60.67 26.14
C GLU A 219 7.36 60.04 26.98
N GLU A 220 8.41 60.79 27.34
CA GLU A 220 9.49 60.29 28.20
C GLU A 220 9.00 59.94 29.61
N TYR A 221 9.23 58.69 30.03
CA TYR A 221 8.99 58.19 31.38
C TYR A 221 10.28 57.52 31.87
N GLY A 222 10.79 57.96 33.02
CA GLY A 222 12.12 57.57 33.48
C GLY A 222 12.29 56.09 33.84
N THR A 223 13.44 55.54 33.47
CA THR A 223 14.07 54.32 34.04
C THR A 223 13.39 52.98 33.74
N GLU A 224 13.71 52.33 32.62
CA GLU A 224 13.36 50.92 32.37
C GLU A 224 14.59 50.04 32.06
N LEU A 225 14.34 48.74 31.95
CA LEU A 225 15.32 47.67 31.75
C LEU A 225 15.36 47.29 30.26
N PHE A 226 16.54 47.12 29.67
CA PHE A 226 16.70 46.74 28.25
C PHE A 226 17.36 45.37 28.13
N VAL A 227 16.91 44.58 27.15
CA VAL A 227 17.38 43.21 26.89
C VAL A 227 17.61 43.05 25.40
N ASN A 228 18.69 42.39 25.00
CA ASN A 228 18.95 42.05 23.60
C ASN A 228 19.58 40.66 23.47
N ILE A 229 19.04 39.80 22.60
CA ILE A 229 19.63 38.50 22.29
C ILE A 229 20.77 38.69 21.29
N THR A 230 21.98 38.45 21.75
CA THR A 230 23.23 38.62 20.99
C THR A 230 23.67 37.35 20.24
N GLY A 231 23.13 36.19 20.61
CA GLY A 231 23.36 34.94 19.90
C GLY A 231 22.51 33.79 20.45
N VAL A 232 22.22 32.81 19.59
CA VAL A 232 21.59 31.54 19.96
C VAL A 232 22.39 30.42 19.34
N ALA A 233 22.80 29.45 20.16
CA ALA A 233 23.57 28.29 19.70
C ALA A 233 23.11 27.01 20.41
N GLN A 234 22.97 25.94 19.63
CA GLN A 234 22.79 24.59 20.17
C GLN A 234 24.14 24.03 20.63
N THR A 235 24.16 23.37 21.78
CA THR A 235 25.35 22.70 22.32
C THR A 235 25.71 21.47 21.51
N ALA A 236 26.95 21.01 21.62
CA ALA A 236 27.45 19.85 20.87
C ALA A 236 26.75 18.51 21.21
N ASP A 237 26.02 18.43 22.33
CA ASP A 237 25.17 17.28 22.66
C ASP A 237 23.82 17.27 21.93
N GLY A 238 23.44 18.39 21.29
CA GLY A 238 22.18 18.58 20.60
C GLY A 238 20.96 18.86 21.49
N LEU A 239 21.08 18.74 22.81
CA LEU A 239 19.97 18.77 23.77
C LEU A 239 19.75 20.15 24.40
N ASN A 240 20.83 20.90 24.62
CA ASN A 240 20.76 22.23 25.22
C ASN A 240 20.87 23.32 24.15
N VAL A 241 20.15 24.43 24.36
CA VAL A 241 20.39 25.69 23.66
C VAL A 241 20.91 26.72 24.64
N VAL A 242 21.95 27.42 24.22
CA VAL A 242 22.52 28.57 24.91
C VAL A 242 22.04 29.83 24.19
N VAL A 243 21.32 30.68 24.92
CA VAL A 243 21.00 32.04 24.51
C VAL A 243 21.99 32.98 25.21
N ASP A 244 22.78 33.67 24.40
CA ASP A 244 23.69 34.74 24.82
C ASP A 244 22.95 36.07 24.67
N PHE A 245 22.80 36.82 25.76
CA PHE A 245 22.02 38.06 25.77
C PHE A 245 22.68 39.13 26.64
N TYR A 246 22.37 40.39 26.33
CA TYR A 246 22.84 41.57 27.04
C TYR A 246 21.67 42.22 27.76
N VAL A 247 21.89 42.67 29.00
CA VAL A 247 20.89 43.39 29.81
C VAL A 247 21.51 44.65 30.42
N GLU A 248 20.86 45.78 30.23
CA GLU A 248 21.25 47.07 30.81
C GLU A 248 20.09 47.75 31.53
N HIS A 249 20.43 48.54 32.55
CA HIS A 249 19.52 49.46 33.21
C HIS A 249 20.23 50.81 33.31
N GLU A 250 19.57 51.89 32.90
CA GLU A 250 20.14 53.25 32.92
C GLU A 250 21.49 53.38 32.16
N GLY A 251 21.63 52.67 31.02
CA GLY A 251 22.85 52.67 30.21
C GLY A 251 24.05 51.97 30.84
N LYS A 252 23.84 51.18 31.90
CA LYS A 252 24.86 50.33 32.53
C LYS A 252 24.43 48.87 32.44
N GLY A 253 25.37 48.01 32.05
CA GLY A 253 25.15 46.56 32.08
C GLY A 253 24.77 46.11 33.49
N VAL A 254 23.67 45.38 33.62
CA VAL A 254 23.21 44.85 34.91
C VAL A 254 24.18 43.76 35.36
N GLU A 255 24.63 43.80 36.61
CA GLU A 255 25.52 42.75 37.16
C GLU A 255 24.76 41.61 37.84
N ASN A 256 23.57 41.86 38.38
CA ASN A 256 22.81 40.90 39.18
C ASN A 256 21.34 40.80 38.73
N LEU A 257 21.05 39.96 37.73
CA LEU A 257 19.68 39.59 37.35
C LEU A 257 19.05 38.61 38.34
N THR A 258 17.76 38.77 38.62
CA THR A 258 17.04 37.89 39.56
C THR A 258 16.56 36.60 38.91
N GLY A 259 16.32 36.61 37.59
CA GLY A 259 15.95 35.43 36.79
C GLY A 259 15.57 35.82 35.36
N ALA A 260 15.60 34.85 34.45
CA ALA A 260 15.12 34.99 33.08
C ALA A 260 14.10 33.90 32.75
N GLU A 261 12.89 34.29 32.35
CA GLU A 261 11.87 33.43 31.75
C GLU A 261 12.20 33.26 30.27
N ILE A 262 12.06 32.03 29.76
CA ILE A 262 12.30 31.73 28.35
C ILE A 262 11.03 31.12 27.77
N PHE A 263 10.57 31.71 26.67
CA PHE A 263 9.48 31.23 25.86
C PHE A 263 10.05 30.75 24.53
N VAL A 264 9.66 29.55 24.09
CA VAL A 264 9.97 29.05 22.74
C VAL A 264 8.64 28.87 22.02
N ASP A 265 8.44 29.59 20.92
CA ASP A 265 7.18 29.66 20.17
C ASP A 265 5.97 29.92 21.08
N ARG A 266 6.14 30.86 22.03
CA ARG A 266 5.18 31.26 23.08
C ARG A 266 4.96 30.25 24.21
N GLN A 267 5.54 29.05 24.15
CA GLN A 267 5.53 28.11 25.27
C GLN A 267 6.55 28.52 26.32
N GLU A 268 6.09 28.88 27.52
CA GLU A 268 6.96 29.12 28.68
C GLU A 268 7.64 27.80 29.10
N LEU A 269 8.96 27.85 29.33
CA LEU A 269 9.73 26.69 29.75
C LEU A 269 9.91 26.66 31.28
N VAL A 270 10.85 27.45 31.80
CA VAL A 270 11.07 27.68 33.24
C VAL A 270 11.76 29.04 33.40
N ALA A 271 11.60 29.69 34.56
CA ALA A 271 12.50 30.76 34.99
C ALA A 271 13.90 30.18 35.33
N HIS A 272 14.87 30.45 34.47
CA HIS A 272 16.27 30.02 34.64
C HIS A 272 17.11 31.11 35.34
N LYS A 273 18.17 30.69 36.04
CA LYS A 273 19.20 31.60 36.54
C LYS A 273 20.23 31.85 35.44
N PRO A 274 20.30 33.06 34.84
CA PRO A 274 21.29 33.35 33.82
C PRO A 274 22.69 33.45 34.43
N LYS A 275 23.68 32.91 33.73
CA LYS A 275 25.09 32.95 34.13
C LYS A 275 25.70 34.27 33.64
N ASN A 276 26.12 35.11 34.58
CA ASN A 276 26.80 36.38 34.27
C ASN A 276 28.16 36.11 33.59
N LYS A 277 28.40 36.79 32.46
CA LYS A 277 29.67 36.79 31.69
C LYS A 277 30.50 38.07 31.91
N GLY A 278 29.95 39.06 32.63
CA GLY A 278 30.51 40.38 32.91
C GLY A 278 29.85 41.49 32.09
N ASN A 279 29.89 42.72 32.58
CA ASN A 279 29.45 43.94 31.87
C ASN A 279 28.03 43.86 31.26
N GLY A 280 27.04 43.30 31.97
CA GLY A 280 25.68 43.14 31.44
C GLY A 280 25.47 41.98 30.48
N PHE A 281 26.52 41.24 30.09
CA PHE A 281 26.38 40.04 29.28
C PHE A 281 26.04 38.84 30.15
N TYR A 282 25.10 38.05 29.67
CA TYR A 282 24.61 36.83 30.29
C TYR A 282 24.56 35.71 29.27
N ASN A 283 24.60 34.48 29.75
CA ASN A 283 24.10 33.35 29.00
C ASN A 283 23.17 32.49 29.82
N VAL A 284 22.14 31.98 29.17
CA VAL A 284 21.23 31.01 29.77
C VAL A 284 21.22 29.76 28.92
N SER A 285 21.42 28.61 29.57
CA SER A 285 21.37 27.29 28.95
C SER A 285 20.11 26.61 29.43
N PHE A 286 19.30 26.13 28.51
CA PHE A 286 18.09 25.37 28.80
C PHE A 286 18.01 24.16 27.88
N VAL A 287 17.35 23.10 28.35
CA VAL A 287 16.97 21.97 27.51
C VAL A 287 15.86 22.47 26.61
N LEU A 288 16.06 22.43 25.29
CA LEU A 288 15.01 22.85 24.36
C LEU A 288 13.82 21.88 24.51
N PRO A 289 12.55 22.34 24.54
CA PRO A 289 11.40 21.44 24.39
C PRO A 289 11.60 20.56 23.16
N LYS A 290 10.90 19.43 23.06
CA LYS A 290 10.95 18.59 21.85
C LYS A 290 10.21 19.27 20.69
N MET A 291 10.80 20.32 20.15
CA MET A 291 10.33 21.13 19.04
C MET A 291 11.49 21.34 18.08
N VAL A 292 11.22 21.26 16.79
CA VAL A 292 12.23 21.30 15.73
C VAL A 292 11.71 22.16 14.58
N GLY A 293 12.56 23.01 14.02
CA GLY A 293 12.11 24.05 13.09
C GLY A 293 12.88 25.35 13.21
N ASN A 294 12.34 26.38 12.55
CA ASN A 294 12.64 27.76 12.87
C ASN A 294 11.82 28.13 14.10
N LEU A 295 12.46 28.21 15.26
CA LEU A 295 11.83 28.46 16.55
C LEU A 295 12.04 29.91 16.95
N ASN A 296 10.99 30.59 17.40
CA ASN A 296 11.09 31.94 17.97
C ASN A 296 11.35 31.85 19.47
N ILE A 297 12.55 32.23 19.90
CA ILE A 297 12.93 32.27 21.32
C ILE A 297 12.72 33.69 21.83
N THR A 298 11.79 33.86 22.76
CA THR A 298 11.60 35.12 23.50
C THR A 298 12.16 34.96 24.91
N LEU A 299 13.05 35.86 25.32
CA LEU A 299 13.63 35.91 26.65
C LEU A 299 13.04 37.12 27.38
N ARG A 300 12.35 36.87 28.50
CA ARG A 300 11.91 37.90 29.45
C ARG A 300 12.82 37.84 30.67
N THR A 301 13.20 38.99 31.24
CA THR A 301 13.93 39.01 32.51
C THR A 301 13.40 40.09 33.44
N LEU A 302 13.53 39.83 34.74
CA LEU A 302 13.11 40.73 35.82
C LEU A 302 14.33 41.34 36.51
N TYR A 303 14.27 42.64 36.78
CA TYR A 303 15.23 43.35 37.62
C TYR A 303 14.51 44.42 38.45
N VAL A 304 14.55 44.30 39.78
CA VAL A 304 13.97 45.27 40.74
C VAL A 304 12.50 45.63 40.42
N GLY A 305 11.69 44.61 40.07
CA GLY A 305 10.27 44.79 39.75
C GLY A 305 9.96 45.30 38.34
N LYS A 306 10.98 45.52 37.49
CA LYS A 306 10.82 45.90 36.08
C LYS A 306 11.11 44.69 35.18
N THR A 307 10.26 44.48 34.17
CA THR A 307 10.35 43.39 33.19
C THR A 307 10.81 43.91 31.84
N ALA A 308 11.61 43.13 31.12
CA ALA A 308 12.01 43.44 29.74
C ALA A 308 12.10 42.17 28.88
N GLU A 309 11.81 42.29 27.59
CA GLU A 309 11.71 41.17 26.63
C GLU A 309 12.56 41.39 25.37
N ALA A 310 13.08 40.30 24.79
CA ALA A 310 13.71 40.28 23.48
C ALA A 310 13.42 38.95 22.77
N SER A 311 13.32 38.95 21.43
CA SER A 311 13.02 37.75 20.63
C SER A 311 14.06 37.51 19.52
N ALA A 312 14.35 36.24 19.22
CA ALA A 312 15.25 35.83 18.15
C ALA A 312 14.79 34.50 17.51
N VAL A 313 14.92 34.38 16.18
CA VAL A 313 14.61 33.14 15.45
C VAL A 313 15.86 32.27 15.35
N PHE A 314 15.74 30.99 15.67
CA PHE A 314 16.82 30.01 15.63
C PHE A 314 16.38 28.70 14.94
N LEU A 315 17.18 28.19 14.01
CA LEU A 315 16.95 26.91 13.33
C LEU A 315 17.49 25.75 14.17
N HIS A 316 16.62 25.09 14.93
CA HIS A 316 16.98 23.91 15.70
C HIS A 316 16.97 22.64 14.83
N LYS A 317 18.11 21.95 14.76
CA LYS A 317 18.26 20.67 14.03
C LYS A 317 18.56 19.55 15.01
N ILE A 318 18.14 18.33 14.70
CA ILE A 318 18.54 17.14 15.46
C ILE A 318 19.25 16.14 14.56
N LYS A 319 20.10 15.32 15.16
CA LYS A 319 20.78 14.22 14.46
C LYS A 319 19.80 13.07 14.27
N HIS A 320 19.36 12.86 13.03
CA HIS A 320 18.49 11.74 12.66
C HIS A 320 19.16 10.40 12.99
N GLY A 321 18.38 9.51 13.61
CA GLY A 321 18.72 8.10 13.72
C GLY A 321 18.54 7.35 12.39
N LYS A 322 18.71 6.03 12.41
CA LYS A 322 18.44 5.16 11.26
C LYS A 322 16.95 4.90 11.10
N LYS A 323 16.22 4.79 12.21
CA LYS A 323 14.77 4.59 12.25
C LYS A 323 14.08 5.90 12.62
N VAL A 324 13.63 6.63 11.62
CA VAL A 324 12.76 7.80 11.81
C VAL A 324 11.31 7.37 11.60
N LEU A 325 10.39 7.94 12.38
CA LEU A 325 8.94 7.87 12.23
C LEU A 325 8.38 9.29 12.14
N LEU A 326 7.39 9.49 11.26
CA LEU A 326 6.60 10.72 11.22
C LEU A 326 5.17 10.42 11.67
N ILE A 327 4.60 11.29 12.50
CA ILE A 327 3.21 11.26 12.94
C ILE A 327 2.53 12.56 12.50
N THR A 328 1.29 12.48 12.01
CA THR A 328 0.56 13.60 11.39
C THR A 328 -0.83 13.80 12.00
N ASP A 329 -1.33 15.05 11.94
CA ASP A 329 -2.66 15.50 12.39
C ASP A 329 -3.79 15.23 11.38
N SER A 330 -3.67 14.15 10.61
CA SER A 330 -4.59 13.82 9.53
C SER A 330 -4.66 14.82 8.38
N SER A 331 -3.96 15.96 8.40
CA SER A 331 -4.01 16.92 7.31
C SER A 331 -3.33 16.38 6.04
N PHE A 332 -4.01 16.45 4.90
CA PHE A 332 -3.52 16.12 3.56
C PHE A 332 -2.11 16.65 3.33
N TRP A 333 -1.86 17.91 3.69
CA TRP A 333 -0.57 18.56 3.47
C TRP A 333 0.52 18.09 4.46
N ASN A 334 0.16 17.66 5.68
CA ASN A 334 1.12 17.03 6.59
C ASN A 334 1.45 15.61 6.10
N ASN A 335 0.43 14.82 5.73
CA ASN A 335 0.56 13.50 5.11
C ASN A 335 1.44 13.55 3.84
N LEU A 336 1.19 14.51 2.94
CA LEU A 336 1.91 14.69 1.67
C LEU A 336 3.40 14.99 1.88
N TYR A 337 3.72 15.97 2.74
CA TYR A 337 5.10 16.35 3.01
C TYR A 337 5.86 15.28 3.81
N ALA A 338 5.18 14.52 4.66
CA ALA A 338 5.77 13.39 5.36
C ALA A 338 6.05 12.20 4.42
N SER A 339 5.18 11.96 3.43
CA SER A 339 5.24 10.78 2.57
C SER A 339 6.41 10.76 1.59
N VAL A 340 6.90 11.93 1.17
CA VAL A 340 8.09 12.02 0.29
C VAL A 340 9.40 11.68 1.00
N THR A 341 9.40 11.50 2.32
CA THR A 341 10.64 11.36 3.12
C THR A 341 11.26 9.96 3.09
N GLY A 342 10.55 8.96 2.56
CA GLY A 342 10.97 7.55 2.59
C GLY A 342 10.78 6.85 3.94
N TYR A 343 10.47 7.58 5.03
CA TYR A 343 10.19 7.01 6.36
C TYR A 343 8.70 6.70 6.56
N PRO A 344 8.34 5.76 7.46
CA PRO A 344 6.95 5.52 7.84
C PRO A 344 6.24 6.80 8.30
N VAL A 345 5.00 6.94 7.84
CA VAL A 345 4.09 8.05 8.17
C VAL A 345 2.85 7.45 8.79
N ILE A 346 2.53 7.87 10.01
CA ILE A 346 1.37 7.41 10.76
C ILE A 346 0.46 8.59 11.05
N ASP A 347 -0.78 8.43 10.64
CA ASP A 347 -1.87 9.35 10.94
C ASP A 347 -2.34 9.13 12.39
N ALA A 348 -2.51 10.22 13.15
CA ALA A 348 -2.81 10.18 14.58
C ALA A 348 -4.28 9.84 14.91
N GLU A 349 -5.19 9.74 13.93
CA GLU A 349 -6.64 9.49 14.14
C GLU A 349 -6.91 8.39 15.19
N ASN A 350 -6.21 7.25 15.10
CA ASN A 350 -6.33 6.18 16.08
C ASN A 350 -5.04 6.00 16.88
N LYS A 351 -4.92 6.81 17.94
CA LYS A 351 -3.78 6.85 18.85
C LYS A 351 -3.28 5.48 19.31
N LYS A 352 -4.17 4.54 19.64
CA LYS A 352 -3.79 3.20 20.13
C LYS A 352 -2.99 2.42 19.09
N GLN A 353 -3.39 2.47 17.82
CA GLN A 353 -2.67 1.76 16.75
C GLN A 353 -1.28 2.39 16.50
N ALA A 354 -1.20 3.72 16.55
CA ALA A 354 0.04 4.45 16.39
C ALA A 354 1.02 4.18 17.54
N GLU A 355 0.56 4.15 18.80
CA GLU A 355 1.35 3.72 19.96
C GLU A 355 1.86 2.27 19.82
N TYR A 356 1.01 1.37 19.33
CA TYR A 356 1.37 0.00 19.02
C TYR A 356 2.46 -0.07 17.91
N PHE A 357 2.27 0.65 16.79
CA PHE A 357 3.23 0.74 15.70
C PHE A 357 4.58 1.28 16.19
N ILE A 358 4.59 2.33 17.02
CA ILE A 358 5.80 2.89 17.64
C ILE A 358 6.52 1.82 18.47
N GLY A 359 5.79 1.08 19.30
CA GLY A 359 6.32 0.02 20.16
C GLY A 359 6.98 -1.12 19.37
N ARG A 360 6.45 -1.45 18.18
CA ARG A 360 7.00 -2.48 17.29
C ARG A 360 8.16 -1.97 16.42
N TYR A 361 7.96 -0.85 15.73
CA TYR A 361 8.96 -0.24 14.85
C TYR A 361 10.22 0.17 15.61
N LYS A 362 10.06 0.66 16.85
CA LYS A 362 11.10 1.17 17.75
C LYS A 362 11.93 2.27 17.06
N PRO A 363 11.32 3.43 16.75
CA PRO A 363 12.01 4.55 16.13
C PRO A 363 13.06 5.14 17.06
N ASP A 364 14.20 5.55 16.49
CA ASP A 364 15.20 6.36 17.17
C ASP A 364 14.68 7.77 17.44
N ASN A 365 13.86 8.30 16.50
CA ASN A 365 13.24 9.62 16.58
C ASN A 365 11.81 9.57 16.02
N VAL A 366 10.89 10.19 16.72
CA VAL A 366 9.51 10.45 16.27
C VAL A 366 9.40 11.95 15.98
N PHE A 367 9.01 12.32 14.76
CA PHE A 367 8.63 13.68 14.41
C PHE A 367 7.12 13.79 14.37
N ILE A 368 6.59 14.88 14.87
CA ILE A 368 5.15 15.14 14.96
C ILE A 368 4.85 16.38 14.10
N LEU A 369 3.95 16.25 13.13
CA LEU A 369 3.59 17.29 12.17
C LEU A 369 2.13 17.71 12.34
N GLY A 370 1.93 18.98 12.68
CA GLY A 370 0.60 19.51 12.95
C GLY A 370 0.16 19.33 14.40
N ASP A 371 -1.15 19.45 14.63
CA ASP A 371 -1.73 19.41 15.97
C ASP A 371 -2.08 17.98 16.42
N VAL A 372 -1.07 17.26 16.91
CA VAL A 372 -1.17 15.86 17.36
C VAL A 372 -0.93 15.77 18.86
N GLU A 373 -2.00 15.52 19.61
CA GLU A 373 -1.91 15.40 21.07
C GLU A 373 -1.42 14.03 21.55
N GLY A 374 -0.74 14.04 22.70
CA GLY A 374 -0.53 12.84 23.51
C GLY A 374 0.54 11.86 23.04
N PHE A 375 1.34 12.19 22.02
CA PHE A 375 2.54 11.45 21.63
C PHE A 375 3.82 12.12 22.14
N THR A 376 4.86 11.34 22.39
CA THR A 376 6.18 11.89 22.75
C THR A 376 7.12 11.88 21.54
N GLY A 377 7.28 13.04 20.90
CA GLY A 377 8.16 13.22 19.74
C GLY A 377 8.65 14.66 19.64
N TYR A 378 9.28 14.98 18.52
CA TYR A 378 9.70 16.34 18.18
C TYR A 378 8.64 17.02 17.31
N ASN A 379 7.97 18.03 17.86
CA ASN A 379 6.97 18.81 17.13
C ASN A 379 7.65 19.66 16.05
N VAL A 380 7.23 19.49 14.80
CA VAL A 380 7.75 20.17 13.62
C VAL A 380 6.93 21.44 13.40
N THR A 381 7.50 22.60 13.68
CA THR A 381 6.75 23.88 13.65
C THR A 381 6.40 24.34 12.23
N ASN A 382 7.02 23.77 11.19
CA ASN A 382 6.77 24.12 9.79
C ASN A 382 7.10 22.95 8.86
N ARG A 383 6.21 22.60 7.92
CA ARG A 383 6.42 21.56 6.88
C ARG A 383 7.71 21.75 6.07
N ASN A 384 8.11 23.00 5.83
CA ASN A 384 9.38 23.34 5.16
C ASN A 384 10.63 22.95 5.99
N PHE A 385 10.49 22.54 7.24
CA PHE A 385 11.58 21.94 8.00
C PHE A 385 12.00 20.56 7.45
N LEU A 386 11.07 19.75 6.95
CA LEU A 386 11.39 18.40 6.45
C LEU A 386 12.39 18.45 5.30
N LYS A 387 12.20 19.36 4.33
CA LYS A 387 13.16 19.59 3.22
C LYS A 387 14.53 20.13 3.68
N GLU A 388 14.63 20.72 4.86
CA GLU A 388 15.89 21.28 5.40
C GLU A 388 16.66 20.28 6.29
N GLN A 389 15.96 19.25 6.77
CA GLN A 389 16.51 18.20 7.62
C GLN A 389 16.89 16.94 6.88
N LEU A 390 16.00 16.49 6.00
CA LEU A 390 16.07 15.16 5.44
C LEU A 390 16.90 15.20 4.15
N PRO A 391 17.67 14.11 3.87
CA PRO A 391 18.45 14.02 2.65
C PRO A 391 17.54 14.08 1.42
N GLY A 392 18.16 14.34 0.28
CA GLY A 392 17.49 14.36 -1.02
C GLY A 392 18.34 15.08 -2.04
N LYS A 393 18.23 14.63 -3.30
CA LYS A 393 19.08 14.95 -4.46
C LYS A 393 18.64 16.20 -5.25
N GLY A 394 17.49 16.76 -4.90
CA GLY A 394 16.87 17.89 -5.57
C GLY A 394 15.58 18.32 -4.87
N TYR A 395 14.81 19.18 -5.54
CA TYR A 395 13.55 19.72 -5.07
C TYR A 395 12.44 19.53 -6.11
N VAL A 396 11.24 19.17 -5.64
CA VAL A 396 9.99 19.33 -6.38
C VAL A 396 9.22 20.48 -5.75
N VAL A 397 8.96 21.53 -6.54
CA VAL A 397 8.18 22.70 -6.15
C VAL A 397 6.73 22.49 -6.58
N VAL A 398 5.82 22.42 -5.62
CA VAL A 398 4.38 22.22 -5.81
C VAL A 398 3.60 23.48 -5.47
N ASP A 399 2.49 23.69 -6.17
CA ASP A 399 1.47 24.68 -5.80
C ASP A 399 0.41 24.06 -4.87
N TYR A 400 -0.68 24.78 -4.63
CA TYR A 400 -1.77 24.35 -3.75
C TYR A 400 -2.82 23.46 -4.44
N GLU A 401 -2.63 23.09 -5.72
CA GLU A 401 -3.56 22.22 -6.43
C GLU A 401 -3.29 20.75 -6.05
N ARG A 402 -4.16 20.16 -5.22
CA ARG A 402 -3.92 18.84 -4.61
C ARG A 402 -3.58 17.74 -5.62
N LYS A 403 -4.20 17.70 -6.81
CA LYS A 403 -3.87 16.75 -7.89
C LYS A 403 -2.40 16.82 -8.33
N LYS A 404 -1.94 18.02 -8.73
CA LYS A 404 -0.54 18.22 -9.15
C LYS A 404 0.42 18.05 -7.97
N ALA A 405 0.01 18.43 -6.77
CA ALA A 405 0.82 18.25 -5.57
C ALA A 405 1.02 16.76 -5.21
N THR A 406 -0.01 15.92 -5.31
CA THR A 406 0.07 14.45 -5.13
C THR A 406 0.99 13.79 -6.15
N LEU A 407 0.83 14.12 -7.44
CA LEU A 407 1.69 13.58 -8.49
C LEU A 407 3.13 14.10 -8.37
N GLY A 408 3.32 15.40 -8.10
CA GLY A 408 4.63 16.00 -7.84
C GLY A 408 5.34 15.40 -6.63
N ALA A 409 4.61 15.11 -5.55
CA ALA A 409 5.13 14.38 -4.40
C ALA A 409 5.51 12.92 -4.76
N THR A 410 4.75 12.26 -5.65
CA THR A 410 5.12 10.93 -6.14
C THR A 410 6.41 10.97 -6.97
N VAL A 411 6.55 11.95 -7.86
CA VAL A 411 7.82 12.22 -8.57
C VAL A 411 8.96 12.50 -7.58
N ALA A 412 8.71 13.28 -6.52
CA ALA A 412 9.69 13.58 -5.49
C ALA A 412 10.17 12.30 -4.77
N ALA A 413 9.23 11.45 -4.35
CA ALA A 413 9.51 10.20 -3.66
C ALA A 413 10.27 9.20 -4.55
N LEU A 414 9.91 9.09 -5.84
CA LEU A 414 10.62 8.23 -6.81
C LEU A 414 12.05 8.72 -7.12
N LEU A 415 12.28 10.03 -7.12
CA LEU A 415 13.60 10.63 -7.40
C LEU A 415 14.50 10.79 -6.17
N ASP A 416 14.00 10.52 -4.95
CA ASP A 416 14.66 10.90 -3.69
C ASP A 416 14.94 12.43 -3.66
N TYR A 417 13.89 13.21 -3.97
CA TYR A 417 13.84 14.67 -3.97
C TYR A 417 12.94 15.18 -2.84
N ARG A 418 13.17 16.43 -2.41
CA ARG A 418 12.41 17.07 -1.32
C ARG A 418 11.23 17.83 -1.88
N LEU A 419 10.08 17.77 -1.19
CA LEU A 419 8.90 18.56 -1.54
C LEU A 419 8.97 19.98 -0.93
N THR A 420 8.54 20.99 -1.68
CA THR A 420 8.38 22.36 -1.16
C THR A 420 7.34 23.16 -1.92
N ASN A 421 6.81 24.22 -1.30
CA ASN A 421 6.04 25.27 -1.96
C ASN A 421 6.85 26.56 -2.19
N SER A 422 8.14 26.57 -1.83
CA SER A 422 9.00 27.75 -1.94
C SER A 422 9.78 27.75 -3.25
N THR A 423 9.72 28.86 -3.98
CA THR A 423 10.53 29.08 -5.18
C THR A 423 11.99 29.45 -4.90
N ASN A 424 12.33 29.77 -3.65
CA ASN A 424 13.71 30.08 -3.24
C ASN A 424 14.49 28.80 -2.93
N VAL A 425 14.80 28.02 -3.98
CA VAL A 425 15.59 26.79 -3.91
C VAL A 425 16.65 26.74 -5.01
N SER A 426 17.76 26.06 -4.73
CA SER A 426 18.90 25.92 -5.65
C SER A 426 19.31 24.45 -5.79
N GLY A 427 19.62 24.01 -7.01
CA GLY A 427 20.07 22.66 -7.32
C GLY A 427 19.28 22.06 -8.48
N ASN A 428 19.10 20.73 -8.49
CA ASN A 428 18.15 20.10 -9.39
C ASN A 428 16.73 20.44 -8.92
N VAL A 429 15.97 21.16 -9.75
CA VAL A 429 14.61 21.60 -9.41
C VAL A 429 13.63 21.16 -10.50
N LEU A 430 12.49 20.64 -10.06
CA LEU A 430 11.33 20.35 -10.89
C LEU A 430 10.15 21.13 -10.33
N CYS A 431 9.32 21.74 -11.17
CA CYS A 431 8.14 22.50 -10.77
C CYS A 431 6.87 21.92 -11.40
N THR A 432 5.80 21.79 -10.61
CA THR A 432 4.47 21.33 -11.10
C THR A 432 3.61 22.45 -11.67
N PHE A 433 4.19 23.65 -11.80
CA PHE A 433 3.63 24.87 -12.34
C PHE A 433 4.78 25.76 -12.86
N ASN A 434 4.47 26.85 -13.57
CA ASN A 434 5.50 27.79 -14.01
C ASN A 434 6.05 28.62 -12.82
N CYS A 435 7.10 28.09 -12.18
CA CYS A 435 7.73 28.66 -10.98
C CYS A 435 8.76 29.77 -11.28
N SER A 436 9.08 30.05 -12.54
CA SER A 436 10.11 31.01 -12.97
C SER A 436 11.54 30.77 -12.43
N ILE A 437 11.86 29.57 -11.95
CA ILE A 437 13.19 29.20 -11.45
C ILE A 437 14.10 28.86 -12.65
N PRO A 438 15.23 29.57 -12.86
CA PRO A 438 16.12 29.29 -14.00
C PRO A 438 16.66 27.86 -14.00
N GLY A 439 16.44 27.14 -15.09
CA GLY A 439 16.92 25.76 -15.28
C GLY A 439 16.04 24.66 -14.66
N ALA A 440 14.88 24.99 -14.07
CA ALA A 440 13.96 23.99 -13.54
C ALA A 440 13.19 23.23 -14.63
N GLU A 441 13.02 21.91 -14.47
CA GLU A 441 12.12 21.11 -15.30
C GLU A 441 10.66 21.46 -14.96
N THR A 442 9.82 21.82 -15.94
CA THR A 442 8.44 22.25 -15.67
C THR A 442 7.42 21.23 -16.18
N LEU A 443 6.70 20.60 -15.25
CA LEU A 443 5.65 19.61 -15.49
C LEU A 443 4.29 20.19 -15.06
N GLU A 444 3.82 21.18 -15.81
CA GLU A 444 2.65 22.01 -15.45
C GLU A 444 1.27 21.33 -15.54
N THR A 445 1.17 20.12 -16.09
CA THR A 445 -0.10 19.40 -16.27
C THR A 445 -0.08 18.03 -15.60
N VAL A 446 -1.27 17.57 -15.19
CA VAL A 446 -1.51 16.21 -14.66
C VAL A 446 -0.92 15.14 -15.58
N GLU A 447 -1.16 15.22 -16.89
CA GLU A 447 -0.62 14.25 -17.86
C GLU A 447 0.92 14.29 -17.95
N LYS A 448 1.55 15.47 -17.90
CA LYS A 448 3.03 15.56 -17.90
C LYS A 448 3.61 14.88 -16.64
N LEU A 449 2.96 15.03 -15.50
CA LEU A 449 3.35 14.41 -14.23
C LEU A 449 3.12 12.88 -14.25
N GLU A 450 1.97 12.40 -14.72
CA GLU A 450 1.67 10.97 -14.88
C GLU A 450 2.68 10.28 -15.81
N ASN A 451 2.94 10.87 -16.99
CA ASN A 451 3.91 10.33 -17.95
C ASN A 451 5.31 10.26 -17.31
N LYS A 452 5.73 11.31 -16.58
CA LYS A 452 6.99 11.29 -15.83
C LYS A 452 7.04 10.18 -14.79
N ILE A 453 5.94 9.90 -14.09
CA ILE A 453 5.89 8.80 -13.11
C ILE A 453 6.01 7.45 -13.81
N ILE A 454 5.32 7.23 -14.94
CA ILE A 454 5.42 5.99 -15.73
C ILE A 454 6.84 5.80 -16.28
N ASP A 455 7.52 6.87 -16.68
CA ASP A 455 8.92 6.84 -17.11
C ASP A 455 9.87 6.44 -15.96
N LEU A 456 9.65 6.97 -14.76
CA LEU A 456 10.45 6.74 -13.55
C LEU A 456 10.21 5.37 -12.88
N VAL A 457 8.99 4.83 -12.96
CA VAL A 457 8.67 3.48 -12.49
C VAL A 457 9.37 2.48 -13.41
N ASN A 458 10.18 1.56 -12.86
CA ASN A 458 10.89 0.56 -13.67
C ASN A 458 9.90 -0.39 -14.35
N GLU A 459 9.04 -1.00 -13.54
CA GLU A 459 8.01 -1.95 -13.94
C GLU A 459 6.87 -1.93 -12.91
N THR A 460 5.66 -2.33 -13.31
CA THR A 460 4.47 -2.31 -12.46
C THR A 460 3.34 -3.20 -12.97
N ASP A 461 2.57 -3.74 -12.04
CA ASP A 461 1.27 -4.40 -12.24
C ASP A 461 0.20 -3.75 -11.34
N TYR A 462 0.52 -2.57 -10.79
CA TYR A 462 -0.15 -2.03 -9.62
C TYR A 462 -0.48 -0.55 -9.86
N LEU A 463 -1.77 -0.23 -9.75
CA LEU A 463 -2.30 1.13 -9.83
C LEU A 463 -2.78 1.61 -8.46
N ALA A 464 -2.68 2.92 -8.20
CA ALA A 464 -3.32 3.56 -7.07
C ALA A 464 -4.39 4.54 -7.57
N LEU A 465 -5.64 4.38 -7.18
CA LEU A 465 -6.69 5.38 -7.44
C LEU A 465 -6.76 6.30 -6.23
N VAL A 466 -6.57 7.60 -6.47
CA VAL A 466 -6.33 8.58 -5.40
C VAL A 466 -7.30 9.75 -5.52
N ASN A 467 -8.26 9.83 -4.59
CA ASN A 467 -9.18 10.97 -4.50
C ASN A 467 -8.54 12.09 -3.69
N THR A 468 -8.10 13.17 -4.34
CA THR A 468 -7.34 14.23 -3.68
C THR A 468 -8.13 15.11 -2.74
N ASN A 469 -9.47 15.01 -2.72
CA ASN A 469 -10.29 15.62 -1.67
C ASN A 469 -10.17 14.89 -0.32
N SER A 470 -9.78 13.61 -0.29
CA SER A 470 -9.59 12.86 0.95
C SER A 470 -8.19 13.11 1.53
N GLU A 471 -8.07 13.26 2.85
CA GLU A 471 -6.78 13.57 3.47
C GLU A 471 -5.79 12.40 3.44
N ILE A 472 -6.29 11.15 3.38
CA ILE A 472 -5.46 9.94 3.21
C ILE A 472 -4.72 9.91 1.87
N ALA A 473 -5.18 10.68 0.87
CA ALA A 473 -4.50 10.81 -0.43
C ALA A 473 -3.08 11.38 -0.31
N GLY A 474 -2.79 12.15 0.76
CA GLY A 474 -1.44 12.62 1.06
C GLY A 474 -0.45 11.47 1.31
N LEU A 475 -0.91 10.26 1.64
CA LEU A 475 -0.06 9.09 1.84
C LEU A 475 0.38 8.42 0.53
N ALA A 476 -0.40 8.54 -0.55
CA ALA A 476 -0.19 7.82 -1.80
C ALA A 476 1.25 7.88 -2.37
N PRO A 477 1.97 9.04 -2.37
CA PRO A 477 3.34 9.12 -2.87
C PRO A 477 4.31 8.10 -2.28
N ARG A 478 4.16 7.81 -0.98
CA ARG A 478 5.00 6.84 -0.26
C ARG A 478 4.79 5.41 -0.77
N PHE A 479 3.54 5.05 -1.01
CA PHE A 479 3.14 3.72 -1.50
C PHE A 479 3.57 3.53 -2.94
N CYS A 480 3.39 4.56 -3.77
CA CYS A 480 3.86 4.60 -5.15
C CYS A 480 5.38 4.40 -5.24
N ALA A 481 6.18 5.16 -4.49
CA ALA A 481 7.63 5.01 -4.52
C ALA A 481 8.13 3.66 -3.96
N LYS A 482 7.50 3.14 -2.89
CA LYS A 482 7.92 1.86 -2.26
C LYS A 482 7.69 0.64 -3.15
N ARG A 483 6.67 0.65 -4.02
CA ARG A 483 6.22 -0.54 -4.80
C ARG A 483 6.12 -0.32 -6.30
N GLY A 484 6.56 0.82 -6.84
CA GLY A 484 6.43 1.14 -8.27
C GLY A 484 4.96 1.31 -8.71
N ILE A 485 4.08 1.74 -7.81
CA ILE A 485 2.64 1.88 -8.12
C ILE A 485 2.43 3.17 -8.93
N VAL A 486 1.68 3.10 -10.03
CA VAL A 486 1.31 4.28 -10.82
C VAL A 486 0.02 4.90 -10.25
N PRO A 487 0.06 6.16 -9.76
CA PRO A 487 -1.13 6.83 -9.25
C PRO A 487 -1.98 7.41 -10.39
N ILE A 488 -3.29 7.35 -10.20
CA ILE A 488 -4.32 7.98 -11.02
C ILE A 488 -5.14 8.87 -10.09
N VAL A 489 -5.14 10.18 -10.33
CA VAL A 489 -5.72 11.18 -9.40
C VAL A 489 -7.10 11.68 -9.84
N PHE A 490 -8.02 11.77 -8.89
CA PHE A 490 -9.40 12.23 -9.06
C PHE A 490 -9.73 13.31 -8.01
N ASP A 491 -10.77 14.12 -8.24
CA ASP A 491 -11.43 14.89 -7.16
C ASP A 491 -12.90 14.52 -7.17
N TYR A 492 -13.31 13.65 -6.24
CA TYR A 492 -14.70 13.39 -5.94
C TYR A 492 -15.01 14.03 -4.59
N ALA A 493 -16.07 14.84 -4.53
CA ALA A 493 -16.51 15.48 -3.30
C ALA A 493 -17.38 14.54 -2.44
N ASP A 494 -18.10 13.63 -3.10
CA ASP A 494 -19.01 12.68 -2.48
C ASP A 494 -18.28 11.43 -1.98
N ASN A 495 -18.77 10.83 -0.89
CA ASN A 495 -18.22 9.60 -0.32
C ASN A 495 -18.73 8.32 -1.01
N SER A 496 -19.73 8.44 -1.91
CA SER A 496 -20.30 7.35 -2.68
C SER A 496 -20.54 7.74 -4.14
N LEU A 497 -20.56 6.75 -5.04
CA LEU A 497 -20.84 6.90 -6.46
C LEU A 497 -21.81 5.82 -6.96
N ASP A 498 -22.74 6.20 -7.84
CA ASP A 498 -23.58 5.26 -8.59
C ASP A 498 -22.77 4.58 -9.71
N LYS A 499 -23.28 3.47 -10.28
CA LYS A 499 -22.58 2.73 -11.35
C LYS A 499 -22.18 3.63 -12.54
N ASN A 500 -23.05 4.56 -12.93
CA ASN A 500 -22.83 5.44 -14.09
C ASN A 500 -21.62 6.36 -13.90
N SER A 501 -21.33 6.77 -12.65
CA SER A 501 -20.22 7.64 -12.32
C SER A 501 -18.83 6.98 -12.43
N PHE A 502 -18.75 5.67 -12.71
CA PHE A 502 -17.48 4.94 -12.85
C PHE A 502 -16.92 4.93 -14.28
N GLU A 503 -17.70 5.22 -15.32
CA GLU A 503 -17.20 5.24 -16.72
C GLU A 503 -15.94 6.14 -16.89
N PRO A 504 -15.85 7.35 -16.29
CA PRO A 504 -14.64 8.16 -16.35
C PRO A 504 -13.44 7.53 -15.61
N VAL A 505 -13.69 6.76 -14.54
CA VAL A 505 -12.65 6.06 -13.77
C VAL A 505 -12.07 4.91 -14.59
N ILE A 506 -12.94 4.05 -15.14
CA ILE A 506 -12.57 2.91 -15.97
C ILE A 506 -11.82 3.37 -17.22
N SER A 507 -12.34 4.40 -17.91
CA SER A 507 -11.67 5.04 -19.06
C SER A 507 -10.26 5.52 -18.70
N ARG A 508 -10.08 6.13 -17.52
CA ARG A 508 -8.78 6.62 -17.06
C ARG A 508 -7.81 5.49 -16.67
N ILE A 509 -8.31 4.40 -16.08
CA ILE A 509 -7.52 3.19 -15.83
C ILE A 509 -7.01 2.60 -17.15
N ASN A 510 -7.90 2.41 -18.12
CA ASN A 510 -7.56 1.84 -19.43
C ASN A 510 -6.59 2.71 -20.24
N GLN A 511 -6.71 4.04 -20.18
CA GLN A 511 -5.71 4.97 -20.73
C GLN A 511 -4.33 4.78 -20.07
N THR A 512 -4.29 4.65 -18.74
CA THR A 512 -3.04 4.51 -17.97
C THR A 512 -2.38 3.15 -18.24
N LEU A 513 -3.15 2.07 -18.24
CA LEU A 513 -2.69 0.73 -18.63
C LEU A 513 -2.15 0.74 -20.07
N THR A 514 -2.79 1.45 -21.00
CA THR A 514 -2.28 1.59 -22.38
C THR A 514 -0.91 2.27 -22.43
N LYS A 515 -0.68 3.31 -21.62
CA LYS A 515 0.64 3.97 -21.49
C LYS A 515 1.69 3.03 -20.88
N ILE A 516 1.34 2.28 -19.83
CA ILE A 516 2.22 1.28 -19.18
C ILE A 516 2.63 0.18 -20.18
N LYS A 517 1.69 -0.35 -20.95
CA LYS A 517 1.95 -1.32 -22.04
C LYS A 517 2.89 -0.75 -23.11
N ALA A 518 2.60 0.46 -23.60
CA ALA A 518 3.39 1.12 -24.63
C ALA A 518 4.85 1.41 -24.19
N GLY A 519 5.07 1.67 -22.89
CA GLY A 519 6.41 1.80 -22.31
C GLY A 519 7.11 0.48 -21.98
N ASN A 520 6.50 -0.68 -22.24
CA ASN A 520 6.94 -2.01 -21.77
C ASN A 520 7.21 -2.02 -20.25
N LYS A 521 6.34 -1.35 -19.49
CA LYS A 521 6.43 -1.15 -18.04
C LYS A 521 5.63 -2.17 -17.23
N LEU A 522 5.08 -3.23 -17.83
CA LEU A 522 4.41 -4.30 -17.07
C LEU A 522 5.43 -5.14 -16.31
N SER A 523 5.15 -5.46 -15.04
CA SER A 523 6.07 -6.21 -14.17
C SER A 523 6.42 -7.59 -14.73
N ALA A 524 7.59 -8.11 -14.36
CA ALA A 524 7.95 -9.50 -14.59
C ALA A 524 6.93 -10.46 -13.96
N ASP A 525 6.45 -10.14 -12.76
CA ASP A 525 5.42 -10.93 -12.05
C ASP A 525 4.08 -11.00 -12.82
N TYR A 526 3.65 -9.92 -13.47
CA TYR A 526 2.44 -9.86 -14.30
C TYR A 526 2.43 -10.93 -15.41
N ARG A 527 3.61 -11.28 -15.92
CA ARG A 527 3.74 -12.30 -16.96
C ARG A 527 3.36 -13.67 -16.40
N PHE A 528 3.73 -13.96 -15.15
CA PHE A 528 3.45 -15.21 -14.46
C PHE A 528 2.04 -15.24 -13.84
N ASP A 529 1.51 -14.08 -13.42
CA ASP A 529 0.16 -13.93 -12.86
C ASP A 529 -0.50 -12.67 -13.46
N PRO A 530 -1.39 -12.79 -14.47
CA PRO A 530 -1.85 -11.67 -15.32
C PRO A 530 -2.89 -10.74 -14.64
N VAL A 531 -2.65 -10.40 -13.37
CA VAL A 531 -3.55 -9.68 -12.49
C VAL A 531 -3.08 -8.24 -12.33
N ILE A 532 -3.95 -7.28 -12.64
CA ILE A 532 -3.72 -5.88 -12.25
C ILE A 532 -4.20 -5.72 -10.81
N TYR A 533 -3.36 -5.13 -9.96
CA TYR A 533 -3.71 -4.77 -8.59
C TYR A 533 -4.11 -3.30 -8.55
N ILE A 534 -5.14 -2.98 -7.77
CA ILE A 534 -5.64 -1.60 -7.61
C ILE A 534 -5.78 -1.30 -6.12
N ILE A 535 -5.12 -0.24 -5.65
CA ILE A 535 -5.27 0.24 -4.27
C ILE A 535 -5.98 1.60 -4.23
N LEU A 536 -6.98 1.71 -3.37
CA LEU A 536 -7.83 2.89 -3.25
C LEU A 536 -7.39 3.76 -2.07
N PHE A 537 -7.09 5.04 -2.36
CA PHE A 537 -6.80 6.08 -1.37
C PHE A 537 -7.96 7.08 -1.34
N GLY A 538 -8.85 6.93 -0.36
CA GLY A 538 -9.97 7.86 -0.14
C GLY A 538 -10.99 7.96 -1.28
N MET A 539 -10.95 7.01 -2.22
CA MET A 539 -11.92 6.94 -3.31
C MET A 539 -13.34 6.73 -2.75
N PRO A 540 -14.39 7.25 -3.39
CA PRO A 540 -15.76 6.97 -2.98
C PRO A 540 -16.05 5.46 -2.96
N TYR A 541 -17.04 5.03 -2.19
CA TYR A 541 -17.57 3.66 -2.31
C TYR A 541 -18.54 3.60 -3.50
N GLY A 542 -18.50 2.52 -4.28
CA GLY A 542 -19.62 2.22 -5.18
C GLY A 542 -20.87 1.89 -4.38
N THR A 543 -22.05 2.25 -4.87
CA THR A 543 -23.33 1.85 -4.27
C THR A 543 -24.15 1.02 -5.25
N VAL A 544 -24.68 -0.11 -4.78
CA VAL A 544 -25.72 -0.89 -5.46
C VAL A 544 -26.98 -0.92 -4.61
N GLU A 545 -28.16 -0.96 -5.25
CA GLU A 545 -29.38 -1.37 -4.57
C GLU A 545 -29.17 -2.78 -3.99
N ASP A 546 -29.58 -3.00 -2.75
CA ASP A 546 -29.43 -4.32 -2.13
C ASP A 546 -30.23 -5.35 -2.94
N PRO A 547 -29.58 -6.35 -3.57
CA PRO A 547 -30.32 -7.34 -4.31
C PRO A 547 -31.17 -8.22 -3.39
N ALA A 548 -30.84 -8.41 -2.10
CA ALA A 548 -31.47 -9.38 -1.20
C ALA A 548 -32.03 -8.80 0.12
N PRO A 549 -32.97 -7.84 0.08
CA PRO A 549 -33.46 -7.15 1.27
C PRO A 549 -34.16 -8.09 2.26
N GLU A 550 -33.82 -7.96 3.54
CA GLU A 550 -34.27 -8.85 4.61
C GLU A 550 -35.59 -8.39 5.26
N LEU A 551 -36.65 -9.21 5.10
CA LEU A 551 -37.98 -8.98 5.68
C LEU A 551 -38.02 -8.76 7.22
N TYR A 552 -37.00 -9.21 7.95
CA TYR A 552 -36.99 -9.20 9.42
C TYR A 552 -35.92 -8.30 10.05
N ASN A 553 -34.93 -7.84 9.29
CA ASN A 553 -33.75 -7.16 9.83
C ASN A 553 -32.99 -6.41 8.74
N ASP A 554 -33.42 -5.21 8.40
CA ASP A 554 -32.84 -4.34 7.36
C ASP A 554 -31.84 -3.35 8.01
N LEU A 555 -30.68 -3.86 8.49
CA LEU A 555 -29.68 -3.05 9.21
C LEU A 555 -28.66 -2.37 8.28
N ASP A 556 -28.48 -2.90 7.08
CA ASP A 556 -27.76 -2.31 5.95
C ASP A 556 -28.62 -1.33 5.15
N GLY A 557 -29.94 -1.50 5.15
CA GLY A 557 -30.83 -0.69 4.33
C GLY A 557 -30.80 -1.13 2.86
N ASN A 558 -31.59 -0.43 2.04
CA ASN A 558 -31.74 -0.73 0.62
C ASN A 558 -30.47 -0.53 -0.25
N VAL A 559 -29.29 -0.25 0.32
CA VAL A 559 -28.06 0.08 -0.42
C VAL A 559 -26.84 -0.61 0.17
N LEU A 560 -26.11 -1.36 -0.65
CA LEU A 560 -24.81 -1.93 -0.29
C LEU A 560 -23.68 -1.09 -0.85
N TYR A 561 -22.62 -0.95 -0.06
CA TYR A 561 -21.35 -0.37 -0.51
C TYR A 561 -20.49 -1.45 -1.17
N THR A 562 -19.76 -1.09 -2.23
CA THR A 562 -18.90 -2.03 -2.95
C THR A 562 -17.71 -1.34 -3.61
N ASP A 563 -16.59 -2.04 -3.70
CA ASP A 563 -15.44 -1.61 -4.51
C ASP A 563 -15.38 -2.34 -5.87
N ASN A 564 -16.39 -3.12 -6.22
CA ASN A 564 -16.35 -3.99 -7.40
C ASN A 564 -16.23 -3.24 -8.72
N PHE A 565 -16.84 -2.05 -8.82
CA PHE A 565 -16.77 -1.21 -10.02
C PHE A 565 -15.35 -0.68 -10.33
N TYR A 566 -14.44 -0.66 -9.35
CA TYR A 566 -13.02 -0.35 -9.61
C TYR A 566 -12.24 -1.53 -10.17
N GLY A 567 -12.75 -2.76 -10.00
CA GLY A 567 -12.10 -4.00 -10.43
C GLY A 567 -12.55 -4.50 -11.80
N ASN A 568 -13.69 -4.02 -12.29
CA ASN A 568 -14.28 -4.31 -13.58
C ASN A 568 -13.84 -3.23 -14.59
N LEU A 569 -13.11 -3.62 -15.64
CA LEU A 569 -12.45 -2.71 -16.57
C LEU A 569 -13.09 -2.66 -17.97
N ASP A 570 -14.08 -3.52 -18.27
CA ASP A 570 -14.78 -3.58 -19.56
C ASP A 570 -16.34 -3.63 -19.47
N ASP A 571 -16.86 -3.37 -18.26
CA ASP A 571 -18.28 -3.36 -17.90
C ASP A 571 -19.00 -4.70 -18.14
N ASP A 572 -18.38 -5.82 -17.74
CA ASP A 572 -18.98 -7.16 -17.73
C ASP A 572 -19.39 -7.60 -16.30
N PRO A 573 -19.83 -8.85 -16.04
CA PRO A 573 -20.17 -9.31 -14.69
C PRO A 573 -18.98 -9.60 -13.76
N TYR A 574 -17.76 -9.59 -14.29
CA TYR A 574 -16.56 -10.08 -13.65
C TYR A 574 -15.70 -8.93 -13.12
N GLN A 575 -14.73 -9.30 -12.30
CA GLN A 575 -13.57 -8.44 -12.03
C GLN A 575 -12.42 -8.87 -12.93
N ASP A 576 -11.69 -7.89 -13.45
CA ASP A 576 -10.38 -8.05 -14.11
C ASP A 576 -9.24 -7.88 -13.11
N ALA A 577 -9.38 -6.86 -12.26
CA ALA A 577 -8.37 -6.37 -11.33
C ALA A 577 -8.69 -6.73 -9.88
N ALA A 578 -7.65 -6.99 -9.10
CA ALA A 578 -7.72 -7.25 -7.67
C ALA A 578 -7.69 -5.92 -6.89
N VAL A 579 -8.84 -5.54 -6.32
CA VAL A 579 -9.02 -4.25 -5.62
C VAL A 579 -8.81 -4.40 -4.11
N GLY A 580 -8.17 -3.41 -3.49
CA GLY A 580 -8.15 -3.21 -2.04
C GLY A 580 -8.13 -1.74 -1.66
N ARG A 581 -8.58 -1.41 -0.45
CA ARG A 581 -8.80 -0.04 0.03
C ARG A 581 -8.00 0.23 1.29
N LEU A 582 -7.30 1.36 1.40
CA LEU A 582 -6.68 1.74 2.66
C LEU A 582 -7.67 2.46 3.56
N ALA A 583 -7.90 1.90 4.75
CA ALA A 583 -8.70 2.51 5.80
C ALA A 583 -7.86 3.40 6.72
N SER A 584 -6.58 3.06 6.95
CA SER A 584 -5.67 3.85 7.77
C SER A 584 -4.23 3.80 7.28
N SER A 585 -3.44 4.78 7.71
CA SER A 585 -1.98 4.81 7.56
C SER A 585 -1.28 3.61 8.19
N VAL A 586 -1.73 3.19 9.37
CA VAL A 586 -1.12 2.10 10.15
C VAL A 586 -1.30 0.76 9.45
N GLN A 587 -2.49 0.51 8.89
CA GLN A 587 -2.77 -0.67 8.05
C GLN A 587 -1.75 -0.77 6.91
N ALA A 588 -1.45 0.36 6.28
CA ALA A 588 -0.58 0.46 5.12
C ALA A 588 0.92 0.29 5.48
N GLU A 589 1.36 0.73 6.67
CA GLU A 589 2.73 0.54 7.16
C GLU A 589 2.96 -0.85 7.79
N ASN A 590 1.95 -1.46 8.43
CA ASN A 590 2.05 -2.74 9.13
C ASN A 590 2.46 -3.91 8.22
N GLU A 591 2.21 -3.84 6.91
CA GLU A 591 2.71 -4.82 5.92
C GLU A 591 4.23 -5.03 6.02
N ALA A 592 5.01 -4.02 6.41
CA ALA A 592 6.46 -4.13 6.59
C ALA A 592 6.88 -5.08 7.74
N PHE A 593 5.92 -5.58 8.52
CA PHE A 593 6.12 -6.48 9.65
C PHE A 593 5.43 -7.85 9.49
N TRP A 594 4.87 -8.14 8.33
CA TRP A 594 4.19 -9.42 8.05
C TRP A 594 5.23 -10.56 8.00
N ASP A 595 5.20 -11.44 9.01
CA ASP A 595 6.17 -12.52 9.22
C ASP A 595 5.72 -13.86 8.57
N LYS A 596 4.54 -13.87 7.94
CA LYS A 596 3.96 -15.00 7.18
C LYS A 596 3.87 -16.30 7.99
N LYS A 597 3.53 -16.25 9.29
CA LYS A 597 3.25 -17.48 10.03
C LYS A 597 1.95 -18.11 9.55
N LYS A 598 1.88 -19.43 9.66
CA LYS A 598 0.68 -20.21 9.32
C LYS A 598 -0.19 -20.51 10.56
N ASP A 599 -0.09 -19.68 11.59
CA ASP A 599 -0.86 -19.80 12.82
C ASP A 599 -2.25 -19.17 12.60
N VAL A 600 -3.30 -19.99 12.65
CA VAL A 600 -4.67 -19.61 12.26
C VAL A 600 -5.67 -19.82 13.40
N LEU A 601 -6.33 -18.73 13.81
CA LEU A 601 -7.48 -18.79 14.69
C LEU A 601 -8.80 -18.69 13.91
N ILE A 602 -9.62 -19.72 14.04
CA ILE A 602 -10.98 -19.77 13.49
C ILE A 602 -11.99 -19.67 14.63
N ILE A 603 -12.91 -18.71 14.55
CA ILE A 603 -14.01 -18.53 15.50
C ILE A 603 -15.31 -18.79 14.76
N GLY A 604 -16.08 -19.81 15.16
CA GLY A 604 -17.34 -20.18 14.53
C GLY A 604 -18.54 -20.12 15.48
N GLU A 605 -19.65 -19.55 15.02
CA GLU A 605 -20.92 -19.49 15.76
C GLU A 605 -22.10 -19.98 14.92
N TYR A 606 -23.18 -20.41 15.59
CA TYR A 606 -24.43 -20.74 14.91
C TYR A 606 -25.29 -19.45 14.83
N ARG A 607 -25.36 -18.83 13.65
CA ARG A 607 -26.05 -17.53 13.45
C ARG A 607 -27.56 -17.56 13.75
N LEU A 608 -28.21 -18.72 13.74
CA LEU A 608 -29.66 -18.85 13.97
C LEU A 608 -29.97 -19.51 15.34
N PRO A 609 -31.26 -19.69 15.72
CA PRO A 609 -31.65 -20.56 16.83
C PRO A 609 -31.54 -22.05 16.47
N LYS A 610 -31.35 -22.92 17.48
CA LYS A 610 -31.07 -24.36 17.34
C LYS A 610 -31.92 -25.09 16.28
N VAL A 611 -33.20 -24.77 16.13
CA VAL A 611 -34.10 -25.45 15.17
C VAL A 611 -33.78 -25.07 13.73
N ALA A 612 -33.45 -23.81 13.47
CA ALA A 612 -33.19 -23.29 12.13
C ALA A 612 -31.76 -23.64 11.63
N ASP A 613 -30.75 -23.63 12.50
CA ASP A 613 -29.39 -24.04 12.10
C ASP A 613 -29.28 -25.53 11.74
N LEU A 614 -30.27 -26.38 12.01
CA LEU A 614 -30.19 -27.78 11.61
C LEU A 614 -30.35 -27.95 10.10
N VAL A 615 -31.17 -27.10 9.49
CA VAL A 615 -31.48 -27.13 8.06
C VAL A 615 -30.71 -26.07 7.25
N SER A 616 -30.19 -25.02 7.90
CA SER A 616 -29.38 -23.99 7.25
C SER A 616 -27.87 -24.19 7.48
N PRO A 617 -27.00 -23.88 6.50
CA PRO A 617 -25.60 -23.59 6.75
C PRO A 617 -25.44 -22.37 7.68
N CYS A 618 -24.36 -22.33 8.45
CA CYS A 618 -24.09 -21.33 9.48
C CYS A 618 -22.57 -21.15 9.64
N GLY A 619 -22.13 -20.15 10.41
CA GLY A 619 -20.70 -19.85 10.59
C GLY A 619 -19.85 -21.00 11.12
N MET A 620 -20.46 -21.91 11.89
CA MET A 620 -19.83 -23.19 12.28
C MET A 620 -19.41 -24.06 11.08
N ILE A 621 -20.13 -24.03 9.96
CA ILE A 621 -19.77 -24.78 8.73
C ILE A 621 -18.65 -24.05 7.98
N GLU A 622 -18.73 -22.73 7.85
CA GLU A 622 -17.67 -21.90 7.24
C GLU A 622 -16.33 -22.10 7.98
N GLY A 623 -16.36 -22.07 9.32
CA GLY A 623 -15.21 -22.37 10.16
C GLY A 623 -14.71 -23.81 10.06
N PHE A 624 -15.61 -24.79 9.88
CA PHE A 624 -15.21 -26.18 9.66
C PHE A 624 -14.55 -26.39 8.29
N ILE A 625 -15.10 -25.82 7.22
CA ILE A 625 -14.54 -25.88 5.87
C ILE A 625 -13.16 -25.19 5.86
N THR A 626 -13.07 -24.00 6.46
CA THR A 626 -11.81 -23.24 6.60
C THR A 626 -10.75 -24.05 7.35
N GLU A 627 -11.10 -24.70 8.46
CA GLU A 627 -10.18 -25.60 9.16
C GLU A 627 -9.70 -26.74 8.27
N ARG A 628 -10.62 -27.42 7.59
CA ARG A 628 -10.29 -28.58 6.74
C ARG A 628 -9.39 -28.18 5.58
N VAL A 629 -9.67 -27.07 4.91
CA VAL A 629 -8.84 -26.59 3.79
C VAL A 629 -7.47 -26.18 4.31
N LEU A 630 -7.37 -25.27 5.28
CA LEU A 630 -6.06 -24.77 5.73
C LEU A 630 -5.20 -25.87 6.39
N SER A 631 -5.79 -26.79 7.15
CA SER A 631 -5.05 -27.92 7.73
C SER A 631 -4.47 -28.89 6.68
N LEU A 632 -5.00 -28.91 5.44
CA LEU A 632 -4.46 -29.72 4.33
C LEU A 632 -3.25 -29.07 3.64
N PHE A 633 -2.96 -27.79 3.94
CA PHE A 633 -1.83 -27.02 3.39
C PHE A 633 -0.84 -26.57 4.50
N ASP A 634 -0.72 -27.41 5.53
CA ASP A 634 0.24 -27.26 6.64
C ASP A 634 0.10 -25.98 7.49
N PHE A 635 -1.12 -25.43 7.61
CA PHE A 635 -1.41 -24.38 8.60
C PHE A 635 -1.66 -25.00 10.00
N ASP A 636 -1.18 -24.34 11.05
CA ASP A 636 -1.51 -24.71 12.43
C ASP A 636 -2.84 -24.06 12.81
N VAL A 637 -3.93 -24.81 12.66
CA VAL A 637 -5.29 -24.29 12.81
C VAL A 637 -5.85 -24.58 14.20
N LYS A 638 -6.19 -23.51 14.90
CA LYS A 638 -6.97 -23.51 16.14
C LYS A 638 -8.41 -23.09 15.87
N ARG A 639 -9.38 -23.82 16.45
CA ARG A 639 -10.81 -23.48 16.33
C ARG A 639 -11.49 -23.30 17.69
N ILE A 640 -12.11 -22.13 17.88
CA ILE A 640 -13.02 -21.82 19.00
C ILE A 640 -14.44 -21.83 18.45
N VAL A 641 -15.39 -22.43 19.17
CA VAL A 641 -16.75 -22.65 18.65
C VAL A 641 -17.87 -22.39 19.67
N GLU A 642 -19.05 -22.02 19.16
CA GLU A 642 -20.27 -22.19 19.93
C GLU A 642 -20.56 -23.68 20.22
N ILE A 643 -21.01 -23.97 21.45
CA ILE A 643 -21.31 -25.32 21.92
C ILE A 643 -22.80 -25.49 22.22
N ARG A 644 -23.50 -26.23 21.36
CA ARG A 644 -24.93 -26.59 21.46
C ARG A 644 -25.20 -28.10 21.56
N GLY A 645 -24.20 -28.93 21.25
CA GLY A 645 -24.26 -30.39 21.32
C GLY A 645 -24.26 -30.95 22.74
N ILE A 646 -24.80 -32.16 22.89
CA ILE A 646 -24.63 -32.96 24.10
C ILE A 646 -23.20 -33.53 24.10
N LYS A 647 -22.60 -33.75 25.28
CA LYS A 647 -21.28 -34.37 25.39
C LYS A 647 -21.36 -35.83 24.91
N ILE A 648 -20.60 -36.17 23.87
CA ILE A 648 -20.47 -37.53 23.33
C ILE A 648 -19.80 -38.39 24.40
N ASP A 649 -20.39 -39.54 24.73
CA ASP A 649 -19.78 -40.55 25.61
C ASP A 649 -18.99 -41.61 24.81
N ALA A 650 -18.37 -42.57 25.51
CA ALA A 650 -17.58 -43.60 24.87
C ALA A 650 -18.41 -44.56 23.96
N ASN A 651 -19.70 -44.72 24.23
CA ASN A 651 -20.59 -45.58 23.42
C ASN A 651 -21.06 -44.85 22.16
N ALA A 652 -21.43 -43.58 22.30
CA ALA A 652 -21.70 -42.72 21.15
C ALA A 652 -20.45 -42.58 20.26
N MET A 653 -19.24 -42.60 20.83
CA MET A 653 -18.00 -42.72 20.05
C MET A 653 -17.76 -44.07 19.40
N ALA A 654 -18.14 -45.18 20.02
CA ALA A 654 -18.06 -46.47 19.34
C ALA A 654 -18.89 -46.39 18.04
N ILE A 655 -20.14 -45.91 18.13
CA ILE A 655 -21.04 -45.69 17.00
C ILE A 655 -20.46 -44.69 15.98
N ILE A 656 -19.90 -43.56 16.42
CA ILE A 656 -19.34 -42.55 15.51
C ILE A 656 -18.02 -43.03 14.89
N SER A 657 -17.20 -43.83 15.58
CA SER A 657 -15.94 -44.38 15.05
C SER A 657 -16.17 -45.53 14.06
N GLU A 658 -17.13 -46.41 14.36
CA GLU A 658 -17.66 -47.42 13.43
C GLU A 658 -18.25 -46.75 12.18
N ARG A 659 -18.90 -45.58 12.36
CA ARG A 659 -19.35 -44.69 11.29
C ARG A 659 -18.32 -43.64 10.84
N TYR A 660 -17.04 -43.78 11.20
CA TYR A 660 -15.96 -42.94 10.66
C TYR A 660 -15.14 -43.66 9.59
N GLY A 661 -15.20 -45.00 9.53
CA GLY A 661 -15.02 -45.72 8.26
C GLY A 661 -16.11 -45.36 7.23
N VAL A 662 -17.22 -44.79 7.71
CA VAL A 662 -18.29 -44.18 6.90
C VAL A 662 -18.03 -42.67 6.71
N TRP A 663 -16.83 -42.13 6.98
CA TRP A 663 -16.52 -40.72 6.69
C TRP A 663 -16.04 -40.51 5.24
N ASP A 664 -15.33 -41.47 4.66
CA ASP A 664 -15.15 -41.54 3.19
C ASP A 664 -16.52 -41.64 2.48
N PHE A 665 -17.50 -42.30 3.12
CA PHE A 665 -18.88 -42.40 2.65
C PHE A 665 -19.72 -41.14 2.96
N ALA A 666 -19.43 -40.41 4.06
CA ALA A 666 -20.16 -39.19 4.43
C ALA A 666 -19.75 -37.98 3.57
N LYS A 667 -18.55 -38.02 2.97
CA LYS A 667 -18.10 -37.08 1.95
C LYS A 667 -19.06 -37.05 0.75
N ASP A 668 -19.62 -38.21 0.40
CA ASP A 668 -20.52 -38.41 -0.75
C ASP A 668 -22.01 -38.38 -0.34
N TYR A 669 -22.36 -38.78 0.88
CA TYR A 669 -23.77 -38.92 1.32
C TYR A 669 -24.38 -37.76 2.12
N TRP A 670 -23.61 -36.73 2.54
CA TRP A 670 -24.14 -35.73 3.49
C TRP A 670 -25.36 -34.95 2.97
N PHE A 671 -25.36 -34.56 1.70
CA PHE A 671 -26.48 -33.84 1.06
C PHE A 671 -27.73 -34.74 0.89
N LYS A 672 -27.49 -36.02 0.67
CA LYS A 672 -28.51 -37.04 0.37
C LYS A 672 -29.28 -37.49 1.61
N TYR A 673 -28.55 -37.78 2.69
CA TYR A 673 -29.16 -38.22 3.95
C TYR A 673 -29.95 -37.10 4.66
N ALA A 674 -29.72 -35.83 4.31
CA ALA A 674 -30.52 -34.71 4.78
C ALA A 674 -31.94 -34.69 4.21
N LEU A 675 -32.15 -35.25 3.00
CA LEU A 675 -33.43 -35.25 2.29
C LEU A 675 -34.30 -36.48 2.65
N ASP A 676 -33.70 -37.66 2.83
CA ASP A 676 -34.43 -38.92 3.10
C ASP A 676 -34.98 -39.07 4.55
N MET A 677 -34.63 -38.16 5.47
CA MET A 677 -34.90 -38.30 6.91
C MET A 677 -36.27 -37.72 7.36
N ILE A 678 -37.36 -38.33 6.89
CA ILE A 678 -38.74 -37.92 7.24
C ILE A 678 -39.33 -38.70 8.45
N LYS A 679 -38.83 -38.42 9.67
CA LYS A 679 -39.55 -38.61 10.96
C LYS A 679 -39.12 -37.54 11.99
N PRO A 680 -39.88 -36.43 12.14
CA PRO A 680 -39.35 -35.15 12.65
C PRO A 680 -38.65 -35.20 14.02
N THR A 681 -39.27 -35.81 15.03
CA THR A 681 -38.84 -35.64 16.44
C THR A 681 -37.62 -36.48 16.82
N SER A 682 -37.45 -37.67 16.21
CA SER A 682 -36.27 -38.50 16.43
C SER A 682 -35.05 -38.00 15.63
N MET A 683 -35.30 -37.43 14.45
CA MET A 683 -34.26 -36.96 13.53
C MET A 683 -33.77 -35.55 13.83
N LEU A 684 -34.61 -34.63 14.32
CA LEU A 684 -34.11 -33.36 14.91
C LEU A 684 -33.17 -33.62 16.10
N ARG A 685 -33.35 -34.74 16.81
CA ARG A 685 -32.43 -35.14 17.88
C ARG A 685 -31.15 -35.80 17.36
N LEU A 686 -31.25 -36.81 16.49
CA LEU A 686 -30.07 -37.47 15.91
C LEU A 686 -29.24 -36.53 15.01
N GLY A 687 -29.89 -35.58 14.34
CA GLY A 687 -29.32 -34.76 13.28
C GLY A 687 -28.47 -33.54 13.68
N SER A 688 -28.85 -32.60 14.55
CA SER A 688 -28.95 -32.79 15.99
C SER A 688 -27.59 -33.09 16.59
N GLU A 689 -27.55 -34.22 17.28
CA GLU A 689 -26.36 -34.79 17.90
C GLU A 689 -25.25 -35.01 16.85
N LEU A 690 -25.55 -35.39 15.59
CA LEU A 690 -24.56 -35.59 14.53
C LEU A 690 -23.89 -34.29 14.03
N LYS A 691 -24.65 -33.29 13.58
CA LYS A 691 -24.13 -31.98 13.11
C LYS A 691 -23.31 -31.30 14.19
N TYR A 692 -23.78 -31.30 15.44
CA TYR A 692 -23.05 -30.69 16.54
C TYR A 692 -21.84 -31.52 16.98
N SER A 693 -21.90 -32.85 16.88
CA SER A 693 -20.69 -33.68 17.05
C SER A 693 -19.63 -33.35 15.99
N LEU A 694 -20.05 -33.20 14.72
CA LEU A 694 -19.13 -32.86 13.63
C LEU A 694 -18.47 -31.49 13.84
N LEU A 695 -19.28 -30.47 14.16
CA LEU A 695 -18.83 -29.08 14.19
C LEU A 695 -18.24 -28.63 15.55
N GLU A 696 -18.42 -29.39 16.64
CA GLU A 696 -17.93 -28.98 17.98
C GLU A 696 -16.73 -29.80 18.50
N TYR A 697 -16.21 -30.74 17.71
CA TYR A 697 -15.09 -31.61 18.11
C TYR A 697 -13.89 -31.45 17.17
N ASN A 698 -12.69 -31.48 17.76
CA ASN A 698 -11.44 -31.53 17.03
C ASN A 698 -11.24 -32.97 16.58
N TRP A 699 -11.61 -33.26 15.34
CA TRP A 699 -11.51 -34.62 14.80
C TRP A 699 -10.07 -35.09 14.62
N VAL A 700 -9.15 -34.19 14.22
CA VAL A 700 -7.72 -34.52 14.05
C VAL A 700 -7.13 -35.00 15.38
N GLU A 701 -7.36 -34.24 16.45
CA GLU A 701 -6.90 -34.61 17.77
C GLU A 701 -7.69 -35.80 18.36
N THR A 702 -8.97 -35.93 18.04
CA THR A 702 -9.79 -37.08 18.47
C THR A 702 -9.27 -38.40 17.92
N PHE A 703 -8.82 -38.46 16.67
CA PHE A 703 -8.14 -39.64 16.13
C PHE A 703 -6.75 -39.83 16.72
N ARG A 704 -5.95 -38.77 16.80
CA ARG A 704 -4.60 -38.84 17.40
C ARG A 704 -4.61 -39.36 18.84
N LYS A 705 -5.62 -39.03 19.64
CA LYS A 705 -5.77 -39.45 21.04
C LYS A 705 -6.72 -40.63 21.24
N MET A 706 -7.39 -41.13 20.19
CA MET A 706 -8.49 -42.10 20.25
C MET A 706 -9.56 -41.74 21.31
N LYS A 707 -9.83 -40.44 21.48
CA LYS A 707 -10.68 -39.89 22.55
C LYS A 707 -11.34 -38.58 22.10
N PRO A 708 -12.66 -38.39 22.31
CA PRO A 708 -13.34 -37.13 22.00
C PRO A 708 -12.64 -35.95 22.62
N THR A 709 -12.08 -35.11 21.75
CA THR A 709 -11.53 -33.84 22.15
C THR A 709 -12.44 -32.76 21.59
N ARG A 710 -13.28 -32.22 22.48
CA ARG A 710 -14.17 -31.12 22.14
C ARG A 710 -13.34 -29.86 21.93
N LEU A 711 -13.76 -29.01 21.00
CA LEU A 711 -13.13 -27.71 20.77
C LEU A 711 -13.34 -26.75 21.94
N ALA A 712 -12.53 -25.69 21.97
CA ALA A 712 -12.66 -24.60 22.93
C ALA A 712 -14.04 -23.94 22.81
N LYS A 713 -14.65 -23.62 23.95
CA LYS A 713 -15.96 -22.96 23.96
C LYS A 713 -15.78 -21.46 23.78
N ILE A 714 -16.48 -20.89 22.81
CA ILE A 714 -16.53 -19.44 22.65
C ILE A 714 -17.03 -18.72 23.92
N SER A 715 -16.28 -17.70 24.32
CA SER A 715 -16.60 -16.73 25.35
C SER A 715 -15.71 -15.51 25.17
N LYS A 716 -16.09 -14.34 25.76
CA LYS A 716 -15.26 -13.14 25.65
C LYS A 716 -13.81 -13.35 26.14
N THR A 717 -13.64 -14.08 27.24
CA THR A 717 -12.31 -14.37 27.80
C THR A 717 -11.51 -15.30 26.89
N GLU A 718 -12.08 -16.43 26.46
CA GLU A 718 -11.39 -17.39 25.60
C GLU A 718 -10.92 -16.76 24.28
N VAL A 719 -11.76 -15.92 23.65
CA VAL A 719 -11.37 -15.22 22.42
C VAL A 719 -10.20 -14.27 22.70
N LEU A 720 -10.34 -13.35 23.67
CA LEU A 720 -9.34 -12.31 23.95
C LEU A 720 -8.00 -12.84 24.48
N ASP A 721 -8.00 -14.00 25.15
CA ASP A 721 -6.78 -14.64 25.63
C ASP A 721 -5.96 -15.29 24.48
N GLU A 722 -6.62 -15.63 23.36
CA GLU A 722 -6.01 -16.34 22.22
C GLU A 722 -5.59 -15.41 21.08
N LEU A 723 -6.32 -14.32 20.80
CA LEU A 723 -5.93 -13.29 19.80
C LEU A 723 -4.44 -12.86 19.83
N PRO A 724 -3.75 -12.74 20.98
CA PRO A 724 -2.39 -12.21 21.01
C PRO A 724 -1.29 -13.08 20.41
N GLY A 725 -1.58 -14.33 20.02
CA GLY A 725 -0.60 -15.27 19.46
C GLY A 725 -0.75 -15.55 17.97
N GLU A 726 -1.81 -15.04 17.33
CA GLU A 726 -2.33 -15.54 16.06
C GLU A 726 -2.16 -14.48 14.96
N GLU A 727 -1.67 -14.86 13.77
CA GLU A 727 -1.43 -13.94 12.64
C GLU A 727 -2.56 -13.92 11.61
N ILE A 728 -3.35 -15.00 11.55
CA ILE A 728 -4.46 -15.18 10.60
C ILE A 728 -5.71 -15.47 11.40
N ILE A 729 -6.75 -14.64 11.26
CA ILE A 729 -7.99 -14.79 12.03
C ILE A 729 -9.20 -14.81 11.11
N PHE A 730 -10.02 -15.85 11.25
CA PHE A 730 -11.33 -15.96 10.61
C PHE A 730 -12.45 -15.91 11.65
N PHE A 731 -13.39 -14.98 11.52
CA PHE A 731 -14.59 -14.91 12.35
C PHE A 731 -15.84 -15.18 11.50
N PHE A 732 -16.55 -16.25 11.85
CA PHE A 732 -17.79 -16.69 11.22
C PHE A 732 -18.91 -16.68 12.26
N GLY A 733 -19.38 -15.48 12.64
CA GLY A 733 -20.31 -15.30 13.75
C GLY A 733 -21.35 -14.20 13.52
N VAL A 734 -21.84 -13.63 14.62
CA VAL A 734 -22.82 -12.53 14.64
C VAL A 734 -22.20 -11.26 15.24
N GLY A 735 -22.54 -10.12 14.66
CA GLY A 735 -22.05 -8.81 15.11
C GLY A 735 -22.81 -7.65 14.47
N ASN A 736 -22.28 -6.45 14.67
CA ASN A 736 -22.71 -5.18 14.07
C ASN A 736 -21.48 -4.32 13.76
N GLN A 737 -21.64 -3.08 13.31
CA GLN A 737 -20.55 -2.16 12.98
C GLN A 737 -19.46 -1.96 14.06
N SER A 738 -19.71 -2.29 15.33
CA SER A 738 -18.79 -2.00 16.46
C SER A 738 -18.53 -3.19 17.41
N GLU A 739 -19.35 -4.24 17.37
CA GLU A 739 -19.31 -5.35 18.33
C GLU A 739 -19.55 -6.73 17.69
N TRP A 740 -18.73 -7.72 18.09
CA TRP A 740 -19.09 -9.13 17.98
C TRP A 740 -20.00 -9.53 19.14
N ILE A 741 -21.05 -10.29 18.87
CA ILE A 741 -22.09 -10.66 19.86
C ILE A 741 -21.99 -12.16 20.17
N MET A 742 -21.39 -12.50 21.31
CA MET A 742 -21.15 -13.89 21.70
C MET A 742 -22.44 -14.61 22.13
N PRO A 743 -22.65 -15.88 21.75
CA PRO A 743 -23.88 -16.60 22.02
C PRO A 743 -24.09 -16.91 23.52
N LYS A 744 -25.30 -16.65 24.00
CA LYS A 744 -25.71 -16.81 25.41
C LYS A 744 -26.53 -18.07 25.69
N SER A 745 -27.47 -18.45 24.83
CA SER A 745 -28.36 -19.59 25.08
C SER A 745 -28.84 -20.30 23.81
N VAL A 746 -29.16 -21.60 23.91
CA VAL A 746 -29.53 -22.41 22.74
C VAL A 746 -30.89 -22.03 22.12
N LEU A 747 -31.78 -21.40 22.88
CA LEU A 747 -33.14 -21.00 22.44
C LEU A 747 -33.18 -19.56 21.92
N ASN A 748 -32.49 -18.66 22.60
CA ASN A 748 -32.21 -17.30 22.12
C ASN A 748 -30.68 -17.11 22.20
N PRO A 749 -29.95 -17.27 21.09
CA PRO A 749 -28.50 -17.18 21.10
C PRO A 749 -27.99 -15.76 21.32
N TYR A 750 -28.66 -14.75 20.77
CA TYR A 750 -28.18 -13.37 20.77
C TYR A 750 -29.17 -12.36 21.41
N PRO A 751 -29.62 -12.54 22.66
CA PRO A 751 -30.35 -11.49 23.38
C PRO A 751 -29.46 -10.27 23.64
N ASP A 752 -30.04 -9.10 23.89
CA ASP A 752 -29.32 -7.86 24.25
C ASP A 752 -28.36 -8.01 25.43
N THR A 753 -28.61 -9.01 26.29
CA THR A 753 -27.81 -9.34 27.47
C THR A 753 -26.66 -10.33 27.19
N SER A 754 -26.31 -10.54 25.92
CA SER A 754 -25.17 -11.34 25.48
C SER A 754 -23.83 -10.70 25.83
N GLN A 755 -22.75 -11.48 25.86
CA GLN A 755 -21.41 -10.91 25.97
C GLN A 755 -21.04 -10.27 24.62
N LYS A 756 -20.42 -9.09 24.66
CA LYS A 756 -20.00 -8.34 23.48
C LYS A 756 -18.50 -8.10 23.50
N ILE A 757 -17.84 -8.27 22.36
CA ILE A 757 -16.43 -7.89 22.15
C ILE A 757 -16.45 -6.68 21.22
N ASN A 758 -16.03 -5.51 21.70
CA ASN A 758 -15.95 -4.34 20.85
C ASN A 758 -14.80 -4.50 19.85
N ALA A 759 -14.88 -3.88 18.68
CA ALA A 759 -13.77 -3.80 17.75
C ALA A 759 -12.47 -3.30 18.44
N TYR A 760 -12.58 -2.29 19.31
CA TYR A 760 -11.46 -1.76 20.11
C TYR A 760 -10.96 -2.68 21.26
N ASP A 761 -11.66 -3.77 21.57
CA ASP A 761 -11.18 -4.83 22.46
C ASP A 761 -10.24 -5.81 21.71
N LEU A 762 -10.31 -5.86 20.37
CA LEU A 762 -9.45 -6.68 19.49
C LEU A 762 -8.03 -6.07 19.39
N ASN A 763 -7.30 -6.09 20.50
CA ASN A 763 -5.96 -5.54 20.61
C ASN A 763 -4.91 -6.51 20.04
N PHE A 764 -4.82 -6.58 18.70
CA PHE A 764 -3.80 -7.36 18.00
C PHE A 764 -2.38 -6.90 18.37
N LYS A 765 -1.56 -7.82 18.90
CA LYS A 765 -0.14 -7.56 19.27
C LYS A 765 0.84 -7.75 18.10
N GLU A 766 0.34 -8.28 17.00
CA GLU A 766 1.06 -8.57 15.77
C GLU A 766 0.21 -8.03 14.59
N PRO A 767 0.78 -7.80 13.40
CA PRO A 767 -0.03 -7.52 12.22
C PRO A 767 -0.89 -8.74 11.88
N VAL A 768 -2.21 -8.59 11.95
CA VAL A 768 -3.17 -9.67 11.67
C VAL A 768 -3.80 -9.51 10.29
N PHE A 769 -3.89 -10.62 9.55
CA PHE A 769 -4.83 -10.81 8.46
C PHE A 769 -6.18 -11.23 9.06
N PHE A 770 -7.23 -10.48 8.76
CA PHE A 770 -8.53 -10.64 9.41
C PHE A 770 -9.64 -10.86 8.38
N PHE A 771 -10.28 -12.03 8.40
CA PHE A 771 -11.44 -12.33 7.59
C PHE A 771 -12.67 -12.34 8.49
N ASP A 772 -13.45 -11.27 8.45
CA ASP A 772 -14.57 -11.05 9.36
C ASP A 772 -15.92 -11.18 8.64
N GLU A 773 -16.50 -12.37 8.72
CA GLU A 773 -17.75 -12.75 8.06
C GLU A 773 -18.95 -12.60 9.02
N HIS A 774 -19.15 -11.38 9.53
CA HIS A 774 -20.40 -10.97 10.18
C HIS A 774 -21.01 -9.73 9.51
N SER A 775 -22.30 -9.49 9.77
CA SER A 775 -23.06 -8.40 9.15
C SER A 775 -22.49 -7.02 9.48
N LEU A 776 -22.29 -6.17 8.45
CA LEU A 776 -21.72 -4.82 8.56
C LEU A 776 -20.25 -4.73 8.99
N SER A 777 -19.51 -5.84 9.13
CA SER A 777 -18.09 -5.83 9.55
C SER A 777 -17.19 -4.95 8.67
N GLY A 778 -17.49 -4.88 7.37
CA GLY A 778 -16.79 -4.09 6.36
C GLY A 778 -17.52 -2.82 5.91
N HIS A 779 -18.62 -2.43 6.58
CA HIS A 779 -19.35 -1.19 6.29
C HIS A 779 -18.44 0.06 6.46
N PRO A 780 -18.60 1.16 5.69
CA PRO A 780 -17.74 2.34 5.82
C PRO A 780 -17.64 2.91 7.24
N ASP A 781 -18.74 2.90 8.00
CA ASP A 781 -18.77 3.36 9.39
C ASP A 781 -18.24 2.34 10.42
N SER A 782 -17.95 1.10 10.01
CA SER A 782 -17.51 0.01 10.88
C SER A 782 -16.23 0.36 11.64
N ASP A 783 -16.22 0.10 12.95
CA ASP A 783 -15.02 0.21 13.78
C ASP A 783 -14.05 -0.96 13.54
N PHE A 784 -14.49 -2.10 13.01
CA PHE A 784 -13.60 -3.23 12.66
C PHE A 784 -12.61 -2.87 11.55
N VAL A 785 -13.06 -2.05 10.59
CA VAL A 785 -12.23 -1.44 9.55
C VAL A 785 -11.18 -0.49 10.16
N LYS A 786 -11.43 0.03 11.37
CA LYS A 786 -10.57 0.93 12.15
C LYS A 786 -9.78 0.22 13.27
N VAL A 787 -9.69 -1.12 13.27
CA VAL A 787 -8.82 -1.90 14.18
C VAL A 787 -7.39 -1.99 13.62
N SER A 788 -6.39 -2.27 14.46
CA SER A 788 -4.95 -2.33 14.12
C SER A 788 -4.53 -3.49 13.19
N ASN A 789 -5.41 -3.96 12.32
CA ASN A 789 -5.09 -4.96 11.29
C ASN A 789 -4.16 -4.37 10.21
N PHE A 790 -3.61 -5.23 9.35
CA PHE A 790 -2.96 -4.78 8.09
C PHE A 790 -3.74 -5.21 6.84
N ILE A 791 -4.59 -6.24 6.97
CA ILE A 791 -5.66 -6.57 6.04
C ILE A 791 -6.93 -6.85 6.83
N THR A 792 -8.07 -6.42 6.32
CA THR A 792 -9.38 -6.95 6.70
C THR A 792 -10.24 -7.21 5.48
N ILE A 793 -10.88 -8.38 5.43
CA ILE A 793 -11.99 -8.65 4.52
C ILE A 793 -13.25 -8.63 5.37
N GLY A 794 -14.21 -7.77 5.02
CA GLY A 794 -15.45 -7.60 5.77
C GLY A 794 -16.66 -7.42 4.86
N SER A 795 -17.86 -7.59 5.43
CA SER A 795 -19.15 -7.44 4.77
C SER A 795 -19.74 -6.05 4.99
N THR A 796 -20.10 -5.31 3.95
CA THR A 796 -20.83 -4.04 4.08
C THR A 796 -22.30 -4.24 4.41
N GLY A 797 -22.85 -5.42 4.12
CA GLY A 797 -24.23 -5.79 4.37
C GLY A 797 -24.38 -7.01 5.28
N ILE A 798 -25.60 -7.55 5.33
CA ILE A 798 -25.95 -8.74 6.09
C ILE A 798 -25.41 -10.00 5.42
N VAL A 799 -24.74 -10.84 6.21
CA VAL A 799 -24.11 -12.08 5.75
C VAL A 799 -25.11 -13.24 5.75
N HIS A 800 -25.31 -13.85 4.58
CA HIS A 800 -26.21 -14.97 4.37
C HIS A 800 -25.45 -16.28 4.38
N SER A 801 -25.42 -16.94 5.54
CA SER A 801 -24.60 -18.13 5.81
C SER A 801 -24.72 -19.31 4.83
N ALA A 802 -25.82 -19.41 4.09
CA ALA A 802 -25.98 -20.42 3.03
C ALA A 802 -25.28 -20.04 1.72
N ALA A 803 -25.20 -18.74 1.42
CA ALA A 803 -24.61 -18.20 0.20
C ALA A 803 -23.10 -17.94 0.35
N SER A 804 -22.64 -17.52 1.54
CA SER A 804 -21.24 -17.15 1.82
C SER A 804 -20.23 -18.31 1.81
N VAL A 805 -20.66 -19.55 2.08
CA VAL A 805 -19.82 -20.75 1.92
C VAL A 805 -19.29 -20.92 0.48
N MET A 806 -20.07 -20.51 -0.52
CA MET A 806 -19.71 -20.68 -1.93
C MET A 806 -18.51 -19.80 -2.35
N PRO A 807 -18.49 -18.47 -2.17
CA PRO A 807 -17.31 -17.64 -2.46
C PRO A 807 -16.13 -17.93 -1.51
N LEU A 808 -16.37 -18.43 -0.29
CA LEU A 808 -15.31 -18.83 0.63
C LEU A 808 -14.41 -19.94 0.06
N LEU A 809 -14.94 -20.88 -0.73
CA LEU A 809 -14.14 -21.98 -1.29
C LEU A 809 -13.08 -21.50 -2.31
N PRO A 810 -13.40 -20.70 -3.36
CA PRO A 810 -12.37 -20.09 -4.21
C PRO A 810 -11.43 -19.15 -3.46
N PHE A 811 -11.91 -18.45 -2.42
CA PHE A 811 -11.04 -17.63 -1.58
C PHE A 811 -9.95 -18.47 -0.90
N LEU A 812 -10.35 -19.50 -0.14
CA LEU A 812 -9.42 -20.41 0.53
C LEU A 812 -8.52 -21.16 -0.46
N ARG A 813 -9.05 -21.50 -1.64
CA ARG A 813 -8.25 -22.07 -2.74
C ARG A 813 -7.16 -21.10 -3.20
N GLY A 814 -7.46 -19.83 -3.42
CA GLY A 814 -6.47 -18.81 -3.77
C GLY A 814 -5.40 -18.65 -2.69
N ILE A 815 -5.80 -18.56 -1.43
CA ILE A 815 -4.86 -18.49 -0.29
C ILE A 815 -3.94 -19.71 -0.25
N THR A 816 -4.48 -20.92 -0.46
CA THR A 816 -3.71 -22.18 -0.48
C THR A 816 -3.00 -22.48 -1.81
N GLU A 817 -3.09 -21.60 -2.81
CA GLU A 817 -2.39 -21.70 -4.10
C GLU A 817 -1.31 -20.60 -4.26
N ASN A 818 -0.88 -19.98 -3.15
CA ASN A 818 0.09 -18.89 -3.11
C ASN A 818 -0.33 -17.71 -4.02
N LYS A 819 -1.62 -17.39 -3.99
CA LYS A 819 -2.15 -16.20 -4.66
C LYS A 819 -2.29 -15.04 -3.69
N PRO A 820 -2.03 -13.80 -4.14
CA PRO A 820 -2.33 -12.63 -3.34
C PRO A 820 -3.78 -12.55 -2.92
N VAL A 821 -4.02 -12.03 -1.72
CA VAL A 821 -5.33 -11.95 -1.06
C VAL A 821 -6.41 -11.29 -1.92
N GLY A 822 -6.06 -10.25 -2.69
CA GLY A 822 -6.99 -9.56 -3.58
C GLY A 822 -7.34 -10.40 -4.80
N TYR A 823 -6.44 -11.27 -5.27
CA TYR A 823 -6.77 -12.26 -6.30
C TYR A 823 -7.70 -13.35 -5.73
N ALA A 824 -7.41 -13.84 -4.52
CA ALA A 824 -8.28 -14.82 -3.86
C ALA A 824 -9.72 -14.26 -3.69
N LEU A 825 -9.87 -12.99 -3.29
CA LEU A 825 -11.18 -12.34 -3.21
C LEU A 825 -11.81 -12.07 -4.59
N LYS A 826 -11.02 -11.70 -5.59
CA LYS A 826 -11.46 -11.57 -6.99
C LYS A 826 -12.06 -12.89 -7.49
N SER A 827 -11.36 -14.02 -7.30
CA SER A 827 -11.84 -15.36 -7.66
C SER A 827 -13.09 -15.78 -6.88
N ALA A 828 -13.20 -15.38 -5.61
CA ALA A 828 -14.40 -15.58 -4.81
C ALA A 828 -15.61 -14.82 -5.38
N LYS A 829 -15.42 -13.58 -5.84
CA LYS A 829 -16.47 -12.75 -6.45
C LYS A 829 -16.88 -13.24 -7.84
N ASN A 830 -15.93 -13.73 -8.63
CA ASN A 830 -16.16 -14.29 -9.97
C ASN A 830 -16.76 -15.72 -9.95
N ILE A 831 -17.20 -16.24 -8.78
CA ILE A 831 -17.90 -17.53 -8.72
C ILE A 831 -19.30 -17.45 -9.33
N VAL A 832 -19.99 -16.32 -9.21
CA VAL A 832 -21.35 -16.12 -9.77
C VAL A 832 -21.21 -15.70 -11.23
N ILE A 833 -21.58 -16.60 -12.15
CA ILE A 833 -21.61 -16.33 -13.59
C ILE A 833 -23.04 -15.99 -14.01
N PHE A 834 -23.21 -14.85 -14.68
CA PHE A 834 -24.41 -14.52 -15.44
C PHE A 834 -24.07 -14.62 -16.94
N PRO A 835 -24.67 -15.56 -17.70
CA PRO A 835 -24.17 -15.89 -19.05
C PRO A 835 -24.21 -14.79 -20.12
N GLU A 836 -24.95 -13.68 -19.96
CA GLU A 836 -25.07 -12.65 -21.00
C GLU A 836 -25.25 -11.21 -20.47
N LYS A 837 -24.74 -10.22 -21.20
CA LYS A 837 -25.06 -8.77 -21.05
C LYS A 837 -26.52 -8.42 -21.41
N ASN A 838 -27.43 -9.38 -21.38
CA ASN A 838 -28.83 -9.22 -21.80
C ASN A 838 -29.66 -8.71 -20.61
N GLU A 839 -30.17 -7.47 -20.70
CA GLU A 839 -31.08 -6.87 -19.69
C GLU A 839 -32.28 -7.78 -19.36
N SER A 840 -32.70 -8.65 -20.30
CA SER A 840 -33.75 -9.64 -20.09
C SER A 840 -33.47 -10.64 -18.96
N VAL A 841 -32.21 -11.06 -18.76
CA VAL A 841 -31.83 -12.00 -17.70
C VAL A 841 -31.75 -11.29 -16.35
N GLY A 842 -31.19 -10.07 -16.31
CA GLY A 842 -31.23 -9.21 -15.12
C GLY A 842 -32.66 -8.94 -14.66
N ASN A 843 -33.57 -8.64 -15.59
CA ASN A 843 -34.99 -8.45 -15.29
C ASN A 843 -35.71 -9.75 -14.86
N LEU A 844 -35.29 -10.93 -15.30
CA LEU A 844 -35.78 -12.22 -14.76
C LEU A 844 -35.34 -12.43 -13.29
N ILE A 845 -34.12 -12.00 -12.95
CA ILE A 845 -33.54 -12.10 -11.59
C ILE A 845 -34.20 -11.09 -10.62
N THR A 846 -34.92 -10.08 -11.13
CA THR A 846 -35.76 -9.22 -10.29
C THR A 846 -37.12 -9.82 -9.91
N SER A 847 -37.50 -11.05 -10.35
CA SER A 847 -38.88 -11.56 -10.14
C SER A 847 -39.10 -13.05 -9.76
N SER A 848 -38.10 -13.84 -9.36
CA SER A 848 -38.32 -15.27 -8.97
C SER A 848 -37.40 -15.74 -7.83
N VAL A 849 -37.86 -16.11 -6.62
CA VAL A 849 -36.93 -16.26 -5.43
C VAL A 849 -36.01 -17.50 -5.42
N THR A 850 -35.68 -18.10 -6.56
CA THR A 850 -34.28 -18.61 -6.68
C THR A 850 -33.30 -17.47 -6.47
N THR A 851 -33.74 -16.29 -6.86
CA THR A 851 -33.19 -15.01 -6.51
C THR A 851 -33.09 -14.81 -5.00
N GLY A 852 -33.78 -15.54 -4.12
CA GLY A 852 -33.40 -15.62 -2.71
C GLY A 852 -31.96 -16.07 -2.55
N ALA A 853 -31.60 -17.27 -3.02
CA ALA A 853 -30.22 -17.74 -2.98
C ALA A 853 -29.29 -16.94 -3.91
N LEU A 854 -29.70 -16.65 -5.14
CA LEU A 854 -28.87 -15.97 -6.14
C LEU A 854 -28.68 -14.47 -5.84
N ARG A 855 -29.69 -13.75 -5.33
CA ARG A 855 -29.51 -12.37 -4.82
C ARG A 855 -28.67 -12.39 -3.56
N LYS A 856 -28.78 -13.40 -2.70
CA LYS A 856 -27.86 -13.54 -1.54
C LYS A 856 -26.42 -13.77 -2.00
N MET A 857 -26.19 -14.61 -3.01
CA MET A 857 -24.86 -14.77 -3.62
C MET A 857 -24.39 -13.48 -4.32
N LEU A 858 -25.29 -12.71 -4.93
CA LEU A 858 -25.00 -11.40 -5.52
C LEU A 858 -24.72 -10.33 -4.46
N LYS A 859 -25.41 -10.38 -3.32
CA LYS A 859 -25.15 -9.61 -2.10
C LYS A 859 -23.75 -9.94 -1.58
N GLU A 860 -23.42 -11.23 -1.42
CA GLU A 860 -22.04 -11.67 -1.08
C GLU A 860 -20.99 -11.20 -2.12
N HIS A 861 -21.29 -11.21 -3.42
CA HIS A 861 -20.40 -10.68 -4.46
C HIS A 861 -20.10 -9.18 -4.26
N TYR A 862 -21.13 -8.36 -4.02
CA TYR A 862 -20.95 -6.90 -3.85
C TYR A 862 -20.39 -6.51 -2.48
N GLN A 863 -20.87 -7.12 -1.39
CA GLN A 863 -20.65 -6.62 -0.04
C GLN A 863 -19.29 -6.91 0.57
N LYS A 864 -18.51 -7.86 0.01
CA LYS A 864 -17.16 -8.16 0.54
C LYS A 864 -16.17 -7.11 0.09
N ILE A 865 -15.66 -6.28 1.01
CA ILE A 865 -14.60 -5.31 0.73
C ILE A 865 -13.29 -5.79 1.35
N LEU A 866 -12.20 -5.67 0.60
CA LEU A 866 -10.84 -5.83 1.10
C LEU A 866 -10.26 -4.48 1.51
N TYR A 867 -10.03 -4.33 2.79
CA TYR A 867 -9.24 -3.26 3.38
C TYR A 867 -7.78 -3.72 3.52
N GLY A 868 -6.82 -2.91 3.11
CA GLY A 868 -5.40 -3.25 3.04
C GLY A 868 -4.86 -3.41 1.60
N ASN A 869 -3.65 -3.96 1.49
CA ASN A 869 -2.98 -4.16 0.20
C ASN A 869 -3.42 -5.49 -0.46
N PRO A 870 -4.05 -5.45 -1.67
CA PRO A 870 -4.53 -6.65 -2.36
C PRO A 870 -3.41 -7.57 -2.88
N LYS A 871 -2.17 -7.09 -2.99
CA LYS A 871 -1.01 -7.86 -3.49
C LYS A 871 -0.30 -8.69 -2.41
N ILE A 872 -0.75 -8.67 -1.15
CA ILE A 872 -0.11 -9.48 -0.09
C ILE A 872 -0.45 -10.97 -0.24
N VAL A 873 0.59 -11.80 -0.15
CA VAL A 873 0.52 -13.26 -0.06
C VAL A 873 0.47 -13.70 1.40
N ILE A 874 -0.43 -14.63 1.73
CA ILE A 874 -0.52 -15.25 3.05
C ILE A 874 0.42 -16.47 3.14
N ASP A 875 0.30 -17.45 2.24
CA ASP A 875 1.14 -18.65 2.20
C ASP A 875 2.06 -18.68 0.95
N PRO A 876 3.39 -18.56 1.11
CA PRO A 876 4.33 -18.57 -0.02
C PRO A 876 4.70 -19.98 -0.53
N ASP A 877 4.39 -21.06 0.20
CA ASP A 877 5.11 -22.34 0.03
C ASP A 877 4.27 -23.47 -0.59
N SER A 878 3.03 -23.20 -1.01
CA SER A 878 2.15 -24.26 -1.54
C SER A 878 2.50 -24.70 -2.97
N VAL A 879 2.90 -25.98 -3.12
CA VAL A 879 3.14 -26.62 -4.42
C VAL A 879 1.98 -27.57 -4.74
N LYS A 880 1.12 -27.15 -5.66
CA LYS A 880 -0.03 -27.93 -6.14
C LYS A 880 0.23 -28.39 -7.59
N GLU A 881 -0.21 -29.58 -7.94
CA GLU A 881 -0.15 -30.08 -9.31
C GLU A 881 -1.33 -29.53 -10.13
N GLU A 882 -1.04 -28.61 -11.05
CA GLU A 882 -2.00 -28.19 -12.07
C GLU A 882 -1.95 -29.14 -13.27
N LYS A 883 -3.10 -29.33 -13.93
CA LYS A 883 -3.23 -30.19 -15.11
C LYS A 883 -2.51 -29.57 -16.31
N SER A 884 -1.26 -29.99 -16.55
CA SER A 884 -0.53 -29.63 -17.77
C SER A 884 -1.22 -30.22 -19.01
N TYR A 885 -1.61 -29.36 -19.95
CA TYR A 885 -2.17 -29.78 -21.24
C TYR A 885 -1.19 -29.48 -22.38
N ARG A 886 -1.08 -30.44 -23.31
CA ARG A 886 -0.24 -30.36 -24.51
C ARG A 886 -1.00 -29.71 -25.67
N ILE A 887 -0.33 -28.81 -26.36
CA ILE A 887 -0.80 -28.20 -27.61
C ILE A 887 -0.03 -28.86 -28.77
N SER A 888 -0.72 -29.23 -29.84
CA SER A 888 -0.07 -29.77 -31.03
C SER A 888 0.63 -28.70 -31.88
N ASP A 889 1.53 -29.12 -32.77
CA ASP A 889 2.27 -28.21 -33.66
C ASP A 889 1.37 -27.37 -34.58
N ASP A 890 0.13 -27.81 -34.84
CA ASP A 890 -0.89 -27.07 -35.61
C ASP A 890 -1.80 -26.18 -34.74
N LEU A 891 -1.36 -25.85 -33.51
CA LEU A 891 -2.10 -25.06 -32.51
C LEU A 891 -3.51 -25.61 -32.23
N LYS A 892 -3.60 -26.93 -32.08
CA LYS A 892 -4.80 -27.59 -31.54
C LYS A 892 -4.52 -28.09 -30.14
N LEU A 893 -5.30 -27.57 -29.21
CA LEU A 893 -5.37 -28.06 -27.85
C LEU A 893 -6.49 -29.09 -27.78
N LYS A 894 -6.16 -30.30 -27.33
CA LYS A 894 -7.14 -31.33 -26.98
C LYS A 894 -7.11 -31.60 -25.48
N ILE A 895 -8.23 -31.33 -24.81
CA ILE A 895 -8.42 -31.65 -23.39
C ILE A 895 -9.51 -32.72 -23.30
N THR A 896 -9.14 -33.91 -22.82
CA THR A 896 -10.10 -34.94 -22.42
C THR A 896 -10.39 -34.80 -20.93
N MET A 897 -11.64 -34.47 -20.60
CA MET A 897 -12.13 -34.52 -19.23
C MET A 897 -13.03 -35.75 -19.08
N ASN A 898 -12.63 -36.67 -18.21
CA ASN A 898 -13.50 -37.74 -17.73
C ASN A 898 -14.24 -37.21 -16.51
N ILE A 899 -15.57 -37.35 -16.50
CA ILE A 899 -16.41 -36.94 -15.39
C ILE A 899 -16.83 -38.21 -14.65
N ASN A 900 -16.28 -38.35 -13.45
CA ASN A 900 -16.65 -39.44 -12.56
C ASN A 900 -17.99 -39.10 -11.91
N SER A 901 -18.94 -40.01 -12.06
CA SER A 901 -20.23 -39.95 -11.38
C SER A 901 -20.74 -41.33 -11.03
N THR A 902 -21.30 -41.43 -9.83
CA THR A 902 -21.87 -42.66 -9.28
C THR A 902 -23.38 -42.53 -9.20
N LEU A 903 -24.10 -43.57 -9.61
CA LEU A 903 -25.53 -43.68 -9.35
C LEU A 903 -25.73 -44.49 -8.08
N ASP A 904 -26.24 -43.84 -7.03
CA ASP A 904 -26.64 -44.49 -5.79
C ASP A 904 -28.08 -44.11 -5.47
N ASN A 905 -28.92 -45.04 -5.01
CA ASN A 905 -30.31 -44.79 -4.61
C ASN A 905 -31.05 -43.80 -5.53
N SER A 906 -30.96 -44.01 -6.86
CA SER A 906 -31.53 -43.14 -7.91
C SER A 906 -30.98 -41.70 -8.01
N LEU A 907 -30.17 -41.19 -7.08
CA LEU A 907 -29.51 -39.89 -7.21
C LEU A 907 -28.13 -40.06 -7.86
N ILE A 908 -27.82 -39.18 -8.81
CA ILE A 908 -26.52 -39.10 -9.46
C ILE A 908 -25.62 -38.20 -8.61
N ASP A 909 -24.49 -38.73 -8.17
CA ASP A 909 -23.43 -37.98 -7.47
C ASP A 909 -22.23 -37.76 -8.39
N PHE A 910 -21.53 -36.63 -8.22
CA PHE A 910 -20.48 -36.15 -9.11
C PHE A 910 -19.21 -35.80 -8.33
N GLU A 911 -18.06 -36.36 -8.75
CA GLU A 911 -16.82 -36.22 -7.99
C GLU A 911 -16.19 -34.83 -8.15
N SER A 912 -16.22 -34.03 -7.07
CA SER A 912 -15.50 -32.75 -6.95
C SER A 912 -15.80 -31.70 -8.04
N PRO A 913 -17.06 -31.28 -8.23
CA PRO A 913 -17.39 -30.16 -9.12
C PRO A 913 -16.80 -28.83 -8.63
N ASP A 914 -16.46 -27.93 -9.56
CA ASP A 914 -15.90 -26.61 -9.24
C ASP A 914 -16.96 -25.63 -8.70
N ALA A 915 -18.22 -25.79 -9.10
CA ALA A 915 -19.38 -25.02 -8.63
C ALA A 915 -20.71 -25.77 -8.89
N PHE A 916 -21.85 -25.10 -8.70
CA PHE A 916 -23.19 -25.61 -9.03
C PHE A 916 -24.02 -24.52 -9.71
N LEU A 917 -24.90 -24.92 -10.64
CA LEU A 917 -25.95 -24.09 -11.25
C LEU A 917 -27.29 -24.43 -10.58
N MET A 918 -28.06 -23.40 -10.21
CA MET A 918 -29.22 -23.50 -9.33
C MET A 918 -30.36 -22.58 -9.80
N GLU A 919 -31.53 -23.15 -10.10
CA GLU A 919 -32.76 -22.47 -10.51
C GLU A 919 -33.98 -23.08 -9.78
N TYR A 920 -35.00 -22.30 -9.39
CA TYR A 920 -36.19 -22.82 -8.69
C TYR A 920 -37.11 -23.54 -9.66
N ASN A 921 -37.81 -24.56 -9.16
CA ASN A 921 -38.57 -25.48 -10.00
C ASN A 921 -37.68 -26.15 -11.08
N LYS A 922 -36.34 -26.16 -10.89
CA LYS A 922 -35.35 -26.83 -11.73
C LYS A 922 -34.43 -27.70 -10.85
N PRO A 923 -33.76 -28.71 -11.43
CA PRO A 923 -32.71 -29.47 -10.74
C PRO A 923 -31.51 -28.61 -10.36
N VAL A 924 -30.89 -28.89 -9.20
CA VAL A 924 -29.52 -28.45 -8.91
C VAL A 924 -28.54 -29.28 -9.75
N VAL A 925 -27.66 -28.63 -10.51
CA VAL A 925 -26.72 -29.33 -11.40
C VAL A 925 -25.26 -28.94 -11.10
N PRO A 926 -24.29 -29.87 -11.15
CA PRO A 926 -22.87 -29.54 -10.93
C PRO A 926 -22.31 -28.73 -12.10
N LEU A 927 -21.25 -27.96 -11.83
CA LEU A 927 -20.51 -27.18 -12.82
C LEU A 927 -19.02 -27.45 -12.67
N TYR A 928 -18.37 -27.89 -13.74
CA TYR A 928 -16.90 -27.93 -13.86
C TYR A 928 -16.40 -26.72 -14.64
N ARG A 929 -15.20 -26.23 -14.35
CA ARG A 929 -14.58 -25.11 -15.08
C ARG A 929 -13.17 -25.46 -15.57
N ILE A 930 -12.87 -25.11 -16.81
CA ILE A 930 -11.56 -25.26 -17.44
C ILE A 930 -11.12 -23.90 -17.96
N SER A 931 -10.05 -23.36 -17.38
CA SER A 931 -9.46 -22.09 -17.79
C SER A 931 -8.22 -22.33 -18.67
N ILE A 932 -8.20 -21.73 -19.85
CA ILE A 932 -7.17 -21.92 -20.88
C ILE A 932 -6.53 -20.58 -21.21
N PRO A 933 -5.39 -20.21 -20.58
CA PRO A 933 -4.58 -19.08 -21.04
C PRO A 933 -4.04 -19.33 -22.46
N LEU A 934 -4.33 -18.39 -23.36
CA LEU A 934 -3.83 -18.29 -24.72
C LEU A 934 -2.83 -17.12 -24.85
N PRO A 935 -1.86 -17.21 -25.79
CA PRO A 935 -0.95 -16.12 -26.08
C PRO A 935 -1.64 -14.82 -26.50
N SER A 936 -0.91 -13.71 -26.38
CA SER A 936 -1.34 -12.43 -26.90
C SER A 936 -1.54 -12.45 -28.42
N ASN A 937 -2.52 -11.69 -28.91
CA ASN A 937 -2.89 -11.66 -30.33
C ASN A 937 -3.33 -13.04 -30.87
N SER A 938 -3.87 -13.91 -30.00
CA SER A 938 -4.48 -15.17 -30.43
C SER A 938 -5.77 -14.92 -31.22
N ILE A 939 -5.99 -15.76 -32.24
CA ILE A 939 -7.22 -15.78 -33.04
C ILE A 939 -7.83 -17.17 -32.91
N ILE A 940 -8.90 -17.30 -32.13
CA ILE A 940 -9.67 -18.53 -32.00
C ILE A 940 -10.32 -18.84 -33.35
N LYS A 941 -10.05 -20.03 -33.91
CA LYS A 941 -10.57 -20.48 -35.21
C LYS A 941 -11.76 -21.40 -35.05
N ASP A 942 -11.71 -22.29 -34.07
CA ASP A 942 -12.77 -23.25 -33.76
C ASP A 942 -12.67 -23.68 -32.28
N LEU A 943 -13.82 -23.89 -31.65
CA LEU A 943 -13.96 -24.52 -30.34
C LEU A 943 -15.06 -25.57 -30.48
N SER A 944 -14.66 -26.83 -30.60
CA SER A 944 -15.56 -27.96 -30.79
C SER A 944 -15.47 -28.96 -29.64
N THR A 945 -16.60 -29.59 -29.32
CA THR A 945 -16.72 -30.58 -28.24
C THR A 945 -17.21 -31.91 -28.79
N GLU A 946 -16.57 -33.00 -28.39
CA GLU A 946 -17.08 -34.37 -28.59
C GLU A 946 -17.53 -34.89 -27.23
N GLU A 947 -18.83 -35.14 -27.08
CA GLU A 947 -19.48 -35.47 -25.82
C GLU A 947 -19.94 -36.93 -25.80
N ALA A 948 -19.57 -37.69 -24.76
CA ALA A 948 -20.04 -39.05 -24.53
C ALA A 948 -21.11 -39.07 -23.43
N TRP A 949 -22.39 -39.06 -23.84
CA TRP A 949 -23.55 -39.12 -22.95
C TRP A 949 -23.98 -40.56 -22.66
N VAL A 950 -24.44 -40.82 -21.42
CA VAL A 950 -25.09 -42.07 -20.99
C VAL A 950 -26.41 -41.72 -20.30
N THR A 951 -27.51 -42.38 -20.69
CA THR A 951 -28.83 -42.17 -20.08
C THR A 951 -29.03 -43.08 -18.88
N GLU A 952 -29.18 -42.50 -17.68
CA GLU A 952 -29.59 -43.21 -16.47
C GLU A 952 -31.09 -42.98 -16.23
N ASN A 953 -31.86 -44.06 -16.05
CA ASN A 953 -33.32 -44.03 -15.88
C ASN A 953 -33.72 -44.30 -14.42
N ASN A 954 -34.94 -43.93 -14.04
CA ASN A 954 -35.48 -44.02 -12.67
C ASN A 954 -34.63 -43.20 -11.68
N ILE A 955 -34.23 -41.99 -12.09
CA ILE A 955 -33.37 -41.12 -11.28
C ILE A 955 -34.18 -40.08 -10.51
N THR A 956 -33.77 -39.83 -9.27
CA THR A 956 -34.33 -38.79 -8.42
C THR A 956 -33.72 -37.46 -8.82
N ILE A 957 -34.57 -36.55 -9.31
CA ILE A 957 -34.17 -35.20 -9.71
C ILE A 957 -34.08 -34.32 -8.44
N PRO A 958 -32.92 -33.76 -8.08
CA PRO A 958 -32.79 -32.87 -6.93
C PRO A 958 -33.34 -31.48 -7.27
N ILE A 959 -34.67 -31.34 -7.34
CA ILE A 959 -35.33 -30.08 -7.63
C ILE A 959 -35.11 -29.09 -6.48
N LEU A 960 -34.67 -27.89 -6.81
CA LEU A 960 -34.61 -26.78 -5.87
C LEU A 960 -36.04 -26.22 -5.70
N GLU A 961 -36.68 -26.68 -4.64
CA GLU A 961 -38.04 -26.31 -4.25
C GLU A 961 -38.15 -24.79 -3.95
N PRO A 962 -39.19 -24.10 -4.43
CA PRO A 962 -39.40 -22.70 -4.10
C PRO A 962 -39.89 -22.50 -2.66
N ASP A 963 -39.66 -21.30 -2.13
CA ASP A 963 -40.13 -20.90 -0.81
C ASP A 963 -41.55 -20.31 -0.83
N GLU A 964 -42.02 -19.86 0.35
CA GLU A 964 -43.40 -19.40 0.55
C GLU A 964 -43.80 -18.15 -0.25
N HIS A 965 -42.86 -17.51 -0.94
CA HIS A 965 -43.12 -16.34 -1.77
C HIS A 965 -43.40 -16.69 -3.24
N TYR A 966 -43.28 -17.97 -3.64
CA TYR A 966 -43.34 -18.38 -5.05
C TYR A 966 -44.28 -19.54 -5.34
N GLU A 967 -44.85 -19.52 -6.53
CA GLU A 967 -45.65 -20.63 -7.02
C GLU A 967 -44.74 -21.83 -7.30
N LYS A 968 -45.10 -22.95 -6.67
CA LYS A 968 -44.51 -24.25 -6.95
C LYS A 968 -45.00 -24.75 -8.31
N GLU A 969 -44.25 -24.43 -9.35
CA GLU A 969 -44.44 -25.01 -10.67
C GLU A 969 -43.73 -26.37 -10.72
N PRO A 970 -44.31 -27.39 -11.35
CA PRO A 970 -43.54 -28.58 -11.69
C PRO A 970 -42.43 -28.17 -12.65
N PHE A 971 -41.22 -28.68 -12.42
CA PHE A 971 -40.16 -28.69 -13.43
C PHE A 971 -40.76 -29.19 -14.75
N SER A 972 -40.40 -28.59 -15.88
CA SER A 972 -40.80 -29.06 -17.19
C SER A 972 -39.71 -28.79 -18.23
N GLY A 973 -39.69 -29.63 -19.27
CA GLY A 973 -38.65 -29.63 -20.28
C GLY A 973 -37.37 -30.34 -19.84
N VAL A 974 -36.24 -29.78 -20.29
CA VAL A 974 -34.87 -30.25 -20.04
C VAL A 974 -34.16 -29.19 -19.21
N PHE A 975 -33.26 -29.59 -18.31
CA PHE A 975 -32.41 -28.64 -17.59
C PHE A 975 -30.98 -29.17 -17.34
N PRO A 976 -29.95 -28.35 -17.58
CA PRO A 976 -30.01 -27.08 -18.30
C PRO A 976 -30.27 -27.31 -19.81
N GLU A 977 -30.71 -26.26 -20.53
CA GLU A 977 -30.93 -26.35 -21.98
C GLU A 977 -29.60 -26.39 -22.76
N GLN A 978 -28.59 -25.71 -22.23
CA GLN A 978 -27.21 -25.70 -22.70
C GLN A 978 -26.31 -26.23 -21.58
N ASN A 979 -25.25 -26.96 -21.93
CA ASN A 979 -24.39 -27.61 -20.94
C ASN A 979 -22.96 -27.06 -20.94
N ILE A 980 -22.61 -26.29 -21.95
CA ILE A 980 -21.25 -25.82 -22.18
C ILE A 980 -21.33 -24.36 -22.57
N TRP A 981 -20.68 -23.51 -21.78
CA TRP A 981 -20.48 -22.10 -22.06
C TRP A 981 -18.99 -21.84 -22.15
N ALA A 982 -18.58 -20.91 -23.00
CA ALA A 982 -17.21 -20.45 -23.10
C ALA A 982 -17.20 -18.92 -23.12
N SER A 983 -16.53 -18.30 -22.16
CA SER A 983 -16.17 -16.87 -22.21
C SER A 983 -14.72 -16.71 -22.68
N VAL A 984 -14.36 -15.50 -23.11
CA VAL A 984 -13.01 -15.16 -23.56
C VAL A 984 -12.62 -13.81 -22.96
N ASP A 985 -11.79 -13.87 -21.93
CA ASP A 985 -11.42 -12.69 -21.14
C ASP A 985 -10.06 -12.16 -21.64
N CYS A 986 -9.90 -10.84 -21.72
CA CYS A 986 -8.68 -10.21 -22.27
C CYS A 986 -7.82 -9.59 -21.17
N THR A 987 -6.65 -10.16 -20.95
CA THR A 987 -5.66 -9.61 -20.00
C THR A 987 -5.04 -8.29 -20.50
N ALA A 988 -4.37 -7.56 -19.61
CA ALA A 988 -3.77 -6.27 -19.96
C ALA A 988 -2.68 -6.39 -21.04
N ASP A 989 -1.86 -7.44 -21.08
CA ASP A 989 -0.86 -7.62 -22.17
C ASP A 989 -1.44 -8.24 -23.45
N GLY A 990 -2.76 -8.41 -23.53
CA GLY A 990 -3.47 -8.89 -24.71
C GLY A 990 -3.49 -10.41 -24.85
N ARG A 991 -2.91 -11.17 -23.91
CA ARG A 991 -3.23 -12.60 -23.74
C ARG A 991 -4.73 -12.77 -23.46
N GLN A 992 -5.30 -13.85 -23.95
CA GLN A 992 -6.70 -14.21 -23.73
C GLN A 992 -6.77 -15.38 -22.74
N THR A 993 -7.86 -15.47 -21.99
CA THR A 993 -8.19 -16.65 -21.19
C THR A 993 -9.53 -17.17 -21.67
N ILE A 994 -9.61 -18.43 -22.11
CA ILE A 994 -10.89 -19.06 -22.41
C ILE A 994 -11.34 -19.84 -21.18
N ASP A 995 -12.45 -19.42 -20.58
CA ASP A 995 -13.08 -20.09 -19.46
C ASP A 995 -14.28 -20.92 -19.95
N ILE A 996 -14.10 -22.24 -19.96
CA ILE A 996 -15.12 -23.20 -20.39
C ILE A 996 -15.81 -23.77 -19.16
N SER A 997 -17.11 -23.49 -19.01
CA SER A 997 -17.97 -24.00 -17.94
C SER A 997 -18.81 -25.17 -18.46
N ILE A 998 -18.83 -26.29 -17.76
CA ILE A 998 -19.39 -27.57 -18.22
C ILE A 998 -20.35 -28.15 -17.16
N VAL A 999 -21.63 -28.29 -17.49
CA VAL A 999 -22.60 -29.06 -16.70
C VAL A 999 -22.61 -30.52 -17.19
N PRO A 1000 -22.37 -31.50 -16.31
CA PRO A 1000 -22.19 -32.90 -16.69
C PRO A 1000 -23.50 -33.68 -16.80
N VAL A 1001 -24.67 -33.03 -16.67
CA VAL A 1001 -25.97 -33.70 -16.54
C VAL A 1001 -27.08 -32.91 -17.22
N ARG A 1002 -27.99 -33.59 -17.93
CA ARG A 1002 -29.30 -33.05 -18.33
C ARG A 1002 -30.40 -33.85 -17.66
N TYR A 1003 -31.26 -33.19 -16.91
CA TYR A 1003 -32.45 -33.80 -16.33
C TYR A 1003 -33.66 -33.59 -17.25
N HIS A 1004 -34.45 -34.65 -17.46
CA HIS A 1004 -35.62 -34.63 -18.33
C HIS A 1004 -36.89 -34.92 -17.52
N ASN A 1005 -37.74 -33.91 -17.33
CA ASN A 1005 -38.86 -34.02 -16.37
C ASN A 1005 -39.92 -35.07 -16.76
N SER A 1006 -40.21 -35.22 -18.05
CA SER A 1006 -41.33 -36.04 -18.54
C SER A 1006 -41.17 -37.55 -18.31
N THR A 1007 -40.01 -38.00 -17.84
CA THR A 1007 -39.54 -39.38 -18.03
C THR A 1007 -38.62 -39.92 -16.94
N GLU A 1008 -38.38 -39.17 -15.85
CA GLU A 1008 -37.55 -39.60 -14.70
C GLU A 1008 -36.17 -40.19 -15.11
N TYR A 1009 -35.54 -39.60 -16.13
CA TYR A 1009 -34.17 -39.94 -16.54
C TYR A 1009 -33.28 -38.70 -16.62
N ALA A 1010 -31.97 -38.93 -16.57
CA ALA A 1010 -30.98 -37.94 -16.90
C ALA A 1010 -29.95 -38.49 -17.87
N GLU A 1011 -29.43 -37.60 -18.71
CA GLU A 1011 -28.26 -37.85 -19.52
C GLU A 1011 -27.04 -37.39 -18.72
N ILE A 1012 -26.04 -38.25 -18.56
CA ILE A 1012 -24.78 -37.99 -17.85
C ILE A 1012 -23.64 -37.94 -18.86
N LEU A 1013 -22.85 -36.87 -18.82
CA LEU A 1013 -21.60 -36.74 -19.55
C LEU A 1013 -20.55 -37.59 -18.86
N ARG A 1014 -20.11 -38.69 -19.48
CA ARG A 1014 -19.06 -39.55 -18.94
C ARG A 1014 -17.66 -39.06 -19.33
N SER A 1015 -17.52 -38.55 -20.54
CA SER A 1015 -16.30 -37.89 -21.01
C SER A 1015 -16.61 -36.82 -22.03
N ILE A 1016 -15.81 -35.76 -22.04
CA ILE A 1016 -15.81 -34.71 -23.06
C ILE A 1016 -14.40 -34.50 -23.60
N ASN A 1017 -14.26 -34.52 -24.92
CA ASN A 1017 -13.06 -34.05 -25.60
C ASN A 1017 -13.30 -32.63 -26.11
N ILE A 1018 -12.63 -31.66 -25.51
CA ILE A 1018 -12.62 -30.28 -25.96
C ILE A 1018 -11.48 -30.12 -26.96
N SER A 1019 -11.80 -29.69 -28.17
CA SER A 1019 -10.84 -29.36 -29.22
C SER A 1019 -10.87 -27.85 -29.48
N LEU A 1020 -9.83 -27.15 -29.05
CA LEU A 1020 -9.65 -25.72 -29.30
C LEU A 1020 -8.57 -25.54 -30.38
N SER A 1021 -8.92 -24.84 -31.46
CA SER A 1021 -8.04 -24.55 -32.60
C SER A 1021 -7.88 -23.03 -32.73
N TYR A 1022 -6.65 -22.54 -32.79
CA TYR A 1022 -6.37 -21.11 -32.85
C TYR A 1022 -5.19 -20.77 -33.78
N ASP A 1023 -4.90 -19.48 -33.95
CA ASP A 1023 -3.56 -19.03 -34.32
C ASP A 1023 -2.95 -18.18 -33.22
N ALA A 1024 -1.63 -18.19 -33.15
CA ALA A 1024 -0.82 -17.36 -32.29
C ALA A 1024 0.56 -17.15 -32.94
N PRO A 1025 1.13 -15.93 -32.91
CA PRO A 1025 2.47 -15.67 -33.45
C PRO A 1025 3.60 -16.24 -32.58
N LEU A 1026 3.33 -16.40 -31.28
CA LEU A 1026 4.22 -16.92 -30.24
C LEU A 1026 3.41 -17.85 -29.33
N ASP A 1027 3.93 -19.03 -28.97
CA ASP A 1027 3.27 -19.93 -28.01
C ASP A 1027 4.23 -20.91 -27.30
N ILE A 1028 3.81 -21.44 -26.15
CA ILE A 1028 4.45 -22.52 -25.39
C ILE A 1028 3.62 -23.80 -25.55
N LEU A 1029 4.06 -24.69 -26.44
CA LEU A 1029 3.30 -25.87 -26.86
C LEU A 1029 3.33 -27.01 -25.83
N ASP A 1030 4.52 -27.25 -25.26
CA ASP A 1030 4.77 -28.28 -24.25
C ASP A 1030 5.92 -27.85 -23.32
N MET A 1031 5.93 -28.39 -22.11
CA MET A 1031 6.99 -28.21 -21.13
C MET A 1031 7.26 -29.54 -20.42
N ASP A 1032 8.53 -29.95 -20.41
CA ASP A 1032 9.01 -31.12 -19.68
C ASP A 1032 10.14 -30.69 -18.73
N VAL A 1033 10.27 -31.40 -17.61
CA VAL A 1033 11.27 -31.12 -16.57
C VAL A 1033 11.97 -32.39 -16.15
N LYS A 1034 13.27 -32.41 -16.37
CA LYS A 1034 14.14 -33.49 -15.94
C LYS A 1034 14.84 -33.09 -14.66
N SER A 1035 14.27 -33.53 -13.53
CA SER A 1035 14.88 -33.38 -12.22
C SER A 1035 16.23 -34.11 -12.15
N MET A 1036 17.21 -33.42 -11.59
CA MET A 1036 18.54 -33.89 -11.27
C MET A 1036 18.88 -33.53 -9.82
N TRP A 1037 20.07 -33.93 -9.35
CA TRP A 1037 20.52 -33.63 -8.00
C TRP A 1037 20.70 -32.12 -7.82
N ASN A 1038 19.92 -31.50 -6.93
CA ASN A 1038 19.92 -30.05 -6.70
C ASN A 1038 19.82 -29.19 -7.99
N SER A 1039 19.20 -29.71 -9.06
CA SER A 1039 19.14 -29.04 -10.36
C SER A 1039 18.02 -29.56 -11.25
N ALA A 1040 17.50 -28.70 -12.14
CA ALA A 1040 16.46 -29.08 -13.10
C ALA A 1040 16.87 -28.66 -14.51
N GLU A 1041 16.59 -29.52 -15.48
CA GLU A 1041 16.68 -29.23 -16.91
C GLU A 1041 15.26 -29.06 -17.46
N PHE A 1042 14.91 -27.84 -17.85
CA PHE A 1042 13.60 -27.50 -18.41
C PHE A 1042 13.68 -27.55 -19.92
N LYS A 1043 12.93 -28.46 -20.53
CA LYS A 1043 12.79 -28.56 -21.98
C LYS A 1043 11.45 -27.99 -22.40
N ILE A 1044 11.48 -26.89 -23.16
CA ILE A 1044 10.29 -26.09 -23.48
C ILE A 1044 10.11 -26.07 -25.00
N ARG A 1045 8.99 -26.56 -25.51
CA ARG A 1045 8.66 -26.56 -26.95
C ARG A 1045 7.91 -25.28 -27.28
N LEU A 1046 8.47 -24.47 -28.17
CA LEU A 1046 7.98 -23.12 -28.47
C LEU A 1046 7.63 -22.97 -29.95
N LYS A 1047 6.53 -22.27 -30.26
CA LYS A 1047 6.27 -21.71 -31.59
C LYS A 1047 6.66 -20.23 -31.58
N ALA A 1048 7.58 -19.79 -32.45
CA ALA A 1048 7.94 -18.37 -32.58
C ALA A 1048 8.64 -18.07 -33.92
N ASN A 1049 8.78 -16.80 -34.28
CA ASN A 1049 9.51 -16.35 -35.49
C ASN A 1049 10.41 -15.14 -35.20
N GLY A 1050 11.55 -15.38 -34.56
CA GLY A 1050 12.57 -14.38 -34.25
C GLY A 1050 13.15 -14.55 -32.85
N ARG A 1051 13.65 -13.45 -32.29
CA ARG A 1051 14.20 -13.41 -30.93
C ARG A 1051 13.09 -13.51 -29.89
N THR A 1052 13.11 -14.58 -29.12
CA THR A 1052 12.17 -14.86 -28.05
C THR A 1052 12.93 -15.00 -26.74
N ASN A 1053 12.59 -14.19 -25.75
CA ASN A 1053 13.08 -14.36 -24.39
C ASN A 1053 12.16 -15.34 -23.64
N VAL A 1054 12.74 -16.41 -23.11
CA VAL A 1054 12.04 -17.48 -22.39
C VAL A 1054 12.45 -17.37 -20.92
N THR A 1055 11.45 -17.23 -20.05
CA THR A 1055 11.67 -16.96 -18.63
C THR A 1055 10.94 -17.98 -17.77
N VAL A 1056 11.68 -18.59 -16.84
CA VAL A 1056 11.20 -19.59 -15.88
C VAL A 1056 11.29 -18.99 -14.48
N LYS A 1057 10.17 -18.92 -13.74
CA LYS A 1057 10.11 -18.55 -12.32
C LYS A 1057 9.93 -19.78 -11.45
N ILE A 1058 10.71 -19.89 -10.37
CA ILE A 1058 10.73 -21.03 -9.44
C ILE A 1058 10.84 -20.47 -8.03
N GLY A 1059 9.71 -20.39 -7.32
CA GLY A 1059 9.63 -19.56 -6.12
C GLY A 1059 9.95 -18.10 -6.45
N ASP A 1060 10.89 -17.50 -5.71
CA ASP A 1060 11.41 -16.15 -5.97
C ASP A 1060 12.54 -16.10 -7.01
N GLU A 1061 13.05 -17.25 -7.47
CA GLU A 1061 14.16 -17.30 -8.44
C GLU A 1061 13.63 -17.20 -9.88
N ILE A 1062 14.30 -16.39 -10.71
CA ILE A 1062 13.93 -16.17 -12.12
C ILE A 1062 15.14 -16.46 -13.01
N ILE A 1063 14.93 -17.29 -14.04
CA ILE A 1063 15.91 -17.65 -15.07
C ILE A 1063 15.37 -17.13 -16.40
N SER A 1064 16.16 -16.36 -17.16
CA SER A 1064 15.73 -15.73 -18.40
C SER A 1064 16.81 -15.92 -19.48
N GLN A 1065 16.43 -16.37 -20.67
CA GLN A 1065 17.35 -16.61 -21.78
C GLN A 1065 16.70 -16.30 -23.13
N GLU A 1066 17.41 -15.57 -23.99
CA GLU A 1066 17.00 -15.23 -25.37
C GLU A 1066 17.43 -16.33 -26.36
N PHE A 1067 16.53 -16.70 -27.26
CA PHE A 1067 16.71 -17.67 -28.34
C PHE A 1067 16.23 -17.07 -29.68
N ASP A 1068 16.88 -17.40 -30.81
CA ASP A 1068 16.39 -17.05 -32.17
C ASP A 1068 15.66 -18.26 -32.77
N ILE A 1069 14.33 -18.27 -32.68
CA ILE A 1069 13.46 -19.42 -33.00
C ILE A 1069 12.79 -19.20 -34.36
N ARG A 1070 12.72 -20.24 -35.21
CA ARG A 1070 12.20 -20.16 -36.58
C ARG A 1070 11.18 -21.26 -36.86
N GLY A 1071 9.94 -21.04 -36.42
CA GLY A 1071 8.84 -22.00 -36.53
C GLY A 1071 8.58 -22.64 -35.18
N ILE A 1072 8.89 -23.93 -35.05
CA ILE A 1072 8.72 -24.70 -33.80
C ILE A 1072 10.03 -25.34 -33.40
N GLU A 1073 10.52 -25.03 -32.20
CA GLU A 1073 11.80 -25.52 -31.69
C GLU A 1073 11.70 -25.90 -30.19
N ASP A 1074 12.52 -26.86 -29.77
CA ASP A 1074 12.72 -27.20 -28.37
C ASP A 1074 13.90 -26.37 -27.81
N VAL A 1075 13.67 -25.56 -26.78
CA VAL A 1075 14.73 -24.85 -26.04
C VAL A 1075 15.00 -25.52 -24.69
N THR A 1076 16.15 -25.20 -24.09
CA THR A 1076 16.54 -25.78 -22.79
C THR A 1076 17.10 -24.72 -21.85
N LEU A 1077 16.59 -24.67 -20.62
CA LEU A 1077 17.13 -23.86 -19.52
C LEU A 1077 17.52 -24.76 -18.35
N PHE A 1078 18.54 -24.35 -17.60
CA PHE A 1078 19.06 -25.09 -16.45
C PHE A 1078 18.91 -24.29 -15.16
N TRP A 1079 18.40 -24.93 -14.12
CA TRP A 1079 18.30 -24.39 -12.76
C TRP A 1079 19.15 -25.18 -11.78
N LYS A 1080 19.56 -24.53 -10.68
CA LYS A 1080 20.18 -25.18 -9.52
C LYS A 1080 19.42 -24.76 -8.27
N GLY A 1081 18.74 -25.71 -7.65
CA GLY A 1081 17.82 -25.51 -6.54
C GLY A 1081 18.13 -26.39 -5.33
N ARG A 1082 17.38 -26.20 -4.25
CA ARG A 1082 17.46 -27.07 -3.06
C ARG A 1082 16.63 -28.33 -3.24
N ALA A 1083 16.91 -29.34 -2.42
CA ALA A 1083 16.04 -30.51 -2.28
C ALA A 1083 14.59 -30.10 -1.95
N GLY A 1084 13.61 -30.84 -2.46
CA GLY A 1084 12.18 -30.64 -2.16
C GLY A 1084 11.31 -30.52 -3.41
N LYS A 1085 10.01 -30.31 -3.18
CA LYS A 1085 9.04 -30.03 -4.25
C LYS A 1085 9.11 -28.56 -4.67
N HIS A 1086 9.01 -28.32 -5.96
CA HIS A 1086 9.09 -27.01 -6.58
C HIS A 1086 8.02 -26.87 -7.66
N ARG A 1087 7.62 -25.63 -7.94
CA ARG A 1087 6.76 -25.25 -9.06
C ARG A 1087 7.55 -24.34 -9.98
N ALA A 1088 7.66 -24.71 -11.26
CA ALA A 1088 8.18 -23.82 -12.30
C ALA A 1088 7.01 -23.22 -13.08
N ILE A 1089 7.12 -21.91 -13.36
CA ILE A 1089 6.19 -21.15 -14.19
C ILE A 1089 6.97 -20.62 -15.39
N VAL A 1090 6.51 -20.86 -16.62
CA VAL A 1090 7.18 -20.44 -17.85
C VAL A 1090 6.34 -19.42 -18.60
N VAL A 1091 7.02 -18.36 -19.03
CA VAL A 1091 6.52 -17.37 -19.97
C VAL A 1091 7.53 -17.18 -21.10
N ALA A 1092 7.04 -16.88 -22.30
CA ALA A 1092 7.86 -16.53 -23.45
C ALA A 1092 7.41 -15.18 -24.01
N GLY A 1093 8.34 -14.35 -24.50
CA GLY A 1093 8.01 -13.06 -25.11
C GLY A 1093 8.98 -12.62 -26.19
N ASP A 1094 8.47 -12.09 -27.30
CA ASP A 1094 9.27 -11.58 -28.44
C ASP A 1094 9.36 -10.03 -28.49
N GLY A 1095 8.87 -9.36 -27.45
CA GLY A 1095 8.79 -7.91 -27.32
C GLY A 1095 7.50 -7.28 -27.87
N LYS A 1096 6.67 -8.05 -28.59
CA LYS A 1096 5.30 -7.65 -28.99
C LYS A 1096 4.24 -8.62 -28.51
N ASN A 1097 4.60 -9.90 -28.44
CA ASN A 1097 3.75 -10.99 -28.04
C ASN A 1097 4.27 -11.62 -26.74
N ILE A 1098 3.37 -12.18 -25.94
CA ILE A 1098 3.62 -12.92 -24.71
C ILE A 1098 2.80 -14.21 -24.72
N ALA A 1099 3.42 -15.33 -24.33
CA ALA A 1099 2.79 -16.63 -24.15
C ALA A 1099 3.04 -17.19 -22.74
N GLY A 1100 2.12 -18.02 -22.25
CA GLY A 1100 2.08 -18.50 -20.88
C GLY A 1100 1.14 -17.68 -19.97
N PRO A 1101 1.09 -17.96 -18.66
CA PRO A 1101 1.95 -18.90 -17.95
C PRO A 1101 1.65 -20.37 -18.30
N LYS A 1102 2.70 -21.18 -18.37
CA LYS A 1102 2.63 -22.65 -18.31
C LYS A 1102 3.28 -23.12 -17.01
N TYR A 1103 2.74 -24.16 -16.40
CA TYR A 1103 3.15 -24.62 -15.08
C TYR A 1103 3.61 -26.08 -15.13
N ILE A 1104 4.64 -26.40 -14.36
CA ILE A 1104 5.00 -27.79 -14.04
C ILE A 1104 5.49 -27.87 -12.60
N SER A 1105 5.03 -28.90 -11.89
CA SER A 1105 5.54 -29.25 -10.55
C SER A 1105 6.56 -30.36 -10.67
N PHE A 1106 7.64 -30.28 -9.89
CA PHE A 1106 8.75 -31.22 -9.93
C PHE A 1106 9.41 -31.36 -8.57
N GLU A 1107 10.02 -32.52 -8.30
CA GLU A 1107 10.75 -32.75 -7.06
C GLU A 1107 12.26 -32.84 -7.36
N LEU A 1108 13.05 -32.04 -6.64
CA LEU A 1108 14.50 -32.17 -6.62
C LEU A 1108 14.91 -33.12 -5.51
N MET A 1109 15.53 -34.25 -5.90
CA MET A 1109 16.09 -35.18 -4.93
C MET A 1109 17.28 -34.53 -4.21
N GLY A 1110 17.19 -34.51 -2.88
CA GLY A 1110 18.29 -34.04 -2.05
C GLY A 1110 19.49 -34.99 -2.09
N PHE A 1111 20.69 -34.41 -2.02
CA PHE A 1111 21.92 -35.20 -1.97
C PHE A 1111 22.05 -35.94 -0.63
N VAL A 1112 21.58 -37.19 -0.59
CA VAL A 1112 21.80 -38.11 0.54
C VAL A 1112 23.18 -38.75 0.41
N GLY A 1113 24.20 -38.00 0.81
CA GLY A 1113 25.58 -38.46 0.83
C GLY A 1113 26.53 -37.57 1.64
N ARG A 1114 27.78 -38.01 1.77
CA ARG A 1114 28.89 -37.25 2.33
C ARG A 1114 29.80 -36.78 1.21
N ILE A 1115 30.02 -35.47 1.12
CA ILE A 1115 31.11 -34.89 0.34
C ILE A 1115 32.27 -34.63 1.30
N LYS A 1116 33.48 -35.01 0.90
CA LYS A 1116 34.70 -34.83 1.70
C LYS A 1116 35.85 -34.39 0.81
N ASP A 1117 36.13 -33.09 0.87
CA ASP A 1117 37.25 -32.47 0.17
C ASP A 1117 38.45 -32.32 1.11
N ILE A 1118 39.62 -32.76 0.66
CA ILE A 1118 40.90 -32.52 1.33
C ILE A 1118 41.89 -32.00 0.29
N SER A 1119 42.35 -30.76 0.45
CA SER A 1119 43.47 -30.22 -0.30
C SER A 1119 44.73 -30.25 0.57
N GLY A 1120 45.84 -30.71 -0.02
CA GLY A 1120 47.17 -30.70 0.59
C GLY A 1120 48.24 -30.26 -0.41
N PRO A 1121 49.48 -29.96 0.04
CA PRO A 1121 50.52 -29.36 -0.82
C PRO A 1121 50.90 -30.17 -2.06
N GLU A 1122 50.70 -31.50 -2.03
CA GLU A 1122 51.07 -32.41 -3.13
C GLU A 1122 49.89 -33.23 -3.70
N SER A 1123 48.67 -33.04 -3.15
CA SER A 1123 47.50 -33.78 -3.61
C SER A 1123 46.17 -33.09 -3.37
N ILE A 1124 45.25 -33.27 -4.30
CA ILE A 1124 43.82 -32.93 -4.16
C ILE A 1124 43.04 -34.24 -4.02
N PHE A 1125 42.19 -34.34 -3.00
CA PHE A 1125 41.31 -35.47 -2.74
C PHE A 1125 39.86 -35.00 -2.65
N HIS A 1126 38.99 -35.60 -3.45
CA HIS A 1126 37.54 -35.42 -3.41
C HIS A 1126 36.88 -36.79 -3.22
N GLU A 1127 36.03 -36.95 -2.21
CA GLU A 1127 35.20 -38.14 -2.00
C GLU A 1127 33.72 -37.72 -1.98
N ILE A 1128 32.89 -38.45 -2.72
CA ILE A 1128 31.43 -38.31 -2.79
C ILE A 1128 30.85 -39.69 -2.50
N SER A 1129 30.29 -39.87 -1.30
CA SER A 1129 29.74 -41.15 -0.83
C SER A 1129 28.23 -41.06 -0.65
N THR A 1130 27.46 -41.80 -1.44
CA THR A 1130 26.01 -42.03 -1.23
C THR A 1130 25.79 -43.32 -0.42
N PHE A 1131 24.54 -43.72 -0.21
CA PHE A 1131 24.23 -44.99 0.48
C PHE A 1131 24.54 -46.24 -0.36
N GLU A 1132 24.56 -46.12 -1.70
CA GLU A 1132 24.82 -47.24 -2.63
C GLU A 1132 26.22 -47.22 -3.24
N SER A 1133 26.87 -46.05 -3.26
CA SER A 1133 28.11 -45.86 -4.01
C SER A 1133 29.08 -44.89 -3.36
N THR A 1134 30.36 -44.98 -3.73
CA THR A 1134 31.38 -44.00 -3.34
C THR A 1134 32.28 -43.71 -4.52
N PHE A 1135 32.32 -42.44 -4.93
CA PHE A 1135 33.28 -41.92 -5.89
C PHE A 1135 34.43 -41.23 -5.15
N ARG A 1136 35.67 -41.49 -5.56
CA ARG A 1136 36.88 -40.80 -5.10
C ARG A 1136 37.69 -40.33 -6.29
N LEU A 1137 38.17 -39.11 -6.24
CA LEU A 1137 39.21 -38.59 -7.12
C LEU A 1137 40.40 -38.17 -6.25
N THR A 1138 41.56 -38.78 -6.50
CA THR A 1138 42.84 -38.35 -5.92
C THR A 1138 43.77 -37.91 -7.05
N ILE A 1139 44.24 -36.68 -6.99
CA ILE A 1139 45.21 -36.12 -7.94
C ILE A 1139 46.50 -35.87 -7.17
N TRP A 1140 47.60 -36.45 -7.64
CA TRP A 1140 48.97 -36.18 -7.20
C TRP A 1140 49.75 -35.48 -8.32
N LYS A 1141 50.90 -34.88 -7.99
CA LYS A 1141 51.75 -34.13 -8.93
C LYS A 1141 51.99 -34.78 -10.30
N ASN A 1142 52.18 -36.11 -10.34
CA ASN A 1142 52.49 -36.88 -11.57
C ASN A 1142 51.49 -38.03 -11.85
N ALA A 1143 50.41 -38.16 -11.07
CA ALA A 1143 49.50 -39.30 -11.15
C ALA A 1143 48.08 -38.92 -10.73
N SER A 1144 47.08 -39.67 -11.17
CA SER A 1144 45.72 -39.58 -10.63
C SER A 1144 45.11 -40.96 -10.42
N ALA A 1145 44.22 -41.08 -9.44
CA ALA A 1145 43.37 -42.23 -9.22
C ALA A 1145 41.92 -41.76 -9.13
N MET A 1146 41.06 -42.36 -9.95
CA MET A 1146 39.62 -42.31 -9.82
C MET A 1146 39.17 -43.68 -9.28
N GLU A 1147 38.44 -43.72 -8.18
CA GLU A 1147 37.85 -44.94 -7.63
C GLU A 1147 36.34 -44.76 -7.59
N TYR A 1148 35.58 -45.74 -8.06
CA TYR A 1148 34.14 -45.82 -7.92
C TYR A 1148 33.81 -47.17 -7.30
N TYR A 1149 33.04 -47.16 -6.22
CA TYR A 1149 32.58 -48.35 -5.50
C TYR A 1149 31.06 -48.37 -5.53
N GLU A 1150 30.45 -49.53 -5.75
CA GLU A 1150 29.01 -49.76 -5.60
C GLU A 1150 28.76 -51.15 -5.01
N THR A 1151 27.52 -51.46 -4.58
CA THR A 1151 27.18 -52.71 -3.88
C THR A 1151 27.54 -53.99 -4.65
N LEU A 1152 27.63 -53.93 -5.99
CA LEU A 1152 27.89 -55.07 -6.88
C LEU A 1152 29.28 -55.05 -7.52
N GLY A 1153 30.11 -54.02 -7.28
CA GLY A 1153 31.42 -53.91 -7.92
C GLY A 1153 32.22 -52.66 -7.57
N SER A 1154 33.39 -52.52 -8.17
CA SER A 1154 34.20 -51.31 -8.11
C SER A 1154 35.03 -51.13 -9.37
N LEU A 1155 35.32 -49.88 -9.71
CA LEU A 1155 36.16 -49.46 -10.83
C LEU A 1155 37.24 -48.52 -10.30
N LYS A 1156 38.51 -48.89 -10.43
CA LYS A 1156 39.65 -48.03 -10.13
C LYS A 1156 40.44 -47.73 -11.40
N ILE A 1157 40.48 -46.47 -11.81
CA ILE A 1157 41.29 -45.98 -12.92
C ILE A 1157 42.48 -45.22 -12.34
N THR A 1158 43.70 -45.71 -12.57
CA THR A 1158 44.95 -45.07 -12.13
C THR A 1158 45.74 -44.63 -13.36
N LYS A 1159 46.12 -43.35 -13.44
CA LYS A 1159 47.00 -42.80 -14.47
C LYS A 1159 48.33 -42.41 -13.85
N ASN A 1160 49.44 -42.91 -14.38
CA ASN A 1160 50.79 -42.59 -13.89
C ASN A 1160 51.80 -42.74 -15.05
N ASN A 1161 52.65 -41.74 -15.28
CA ASN A 1161 53.77 -41.79 -16.24
C ASN A 1161 53.44 -42.39 -17.63
N GLY A 1162 52.35 -41.93 -18.26
CA GLY A 1162 51.93 -42.40 -19.59
C GLY A 1162 51.23 -43.76 -19.63
N MET A 1163 51.07 -44.42 -18.48
CA MET A 1163 50.27 -45.64 -18.32
C MET A 1163 48.91 -45.32 -17.69
N ILE A 1164 47.85 -45.94 -18.20
CA ILE A 1164 46.50 -45.94 -17.64
C ILE A 1164 46.16 -47.38 -17.25
N LYS A 1165 45.85 -47.62 -15.97
CA LYS A 1165 45.38 -48.91 -15.48
C LYS A 1165 43.93 -48.77 -15.02
N LYS A 1166 43.00 -49.49 -15.66
CA LYS A 1166 41.64 -49.73 -15.17
C LYS A 1166 41.64 -51.05 -14.39
N ASP A 1167 40.98 -51.09 -13.25
CA ASP A 1167 40.86 -52.27 -12.39
C ASP A 1167 39.39 -52.38 -11.98
N PHE A 1168 38.66 -53.28 -12.63
CA PHE A 1168 37.21 -53.44 -12.52
C PHE A 1168 36.91 -54.77 -11.81
N ILE A 1169 36.18 -54.72 -10.71
CA ILE A 1169 35.83 -55.87 -9.88
C ILE A 1169 34.30 -55.95 -9.83
N THR A 1170 33.73 -57.13 -10.04
CA THR A 1170 32.30 -57.40 -9.86
C THR A 1170 32.11 -58.69 -9.05
N THR A 1171 30.87 -59.03 -8.71
CA THR A 1171 30.52 -60.34 -8.15
C THR A 1171 30.81 -61.53 -9.08
N HIS A 1172 31.16 -61.30 -10.35
CA HIS A 1172 31.41 -62.35 -11.36
C HIS A 1172 32.89 -62.50 -11.74
N GLY A 1173 33.75 -61.53 -11.39
CA GLY A 1173 35.17 -61.57 -11.68
C GLY A 1173 35.88 -60.22 -11.53
N ARG A 1174 37.13 -60.17 -11.97
CA ARG A 1174 37.98 -58.97 -11.99
C ARG A 1174 38.65 -58.82 -13.35
N LEU A 1175 38.46 -57.68 -14.00
CA LEU A 1175 39.11 -57.28 -15.24
C LEU A 1175 40.11 -56.15 -14.96
N ILE A 1176 41.38 -56.38 -15.29
CA ILE A 1176 42.44 -55.36 -15.24
C ILE A 1176 42.82 -54.99 -16.67
N THR A 1177 42.68 -53.72 -17.04
CA THR A 1177 43.10 -53.21 -18.36
C THR A 1177 44.23 -52.22 -18.19
N THR A 1178 45.44 -52.60 -18.60
CA THR A 1178 46.64 -51.75 -18.59
C THR A 1178 46.91 -51.23 -20.00
N ILE A 1179 46.98 -49.91 -20.16
CA ILE A 1179 47.21 -49.22 -21.44
C ILE A 1179 48.49 -48.41 -21.30
N ASN A 1180 49.45 -48.62 -22.20
CA ASN A 1180 50.60 -47.75 -22.38
C ASN A 1180 50.70 -47.30 -23.86
N ALA A 1181 51.76 -46.59 -24.24
CA ALA A 1181 51.91 -46.05 -25.60
C ALA A 1181 52.03 -47.10 -26.73
N THR A 1182 52.37 -48.35 -26.40
CA THR A 1182 52.68 -49.42 -27.35
C THR A 1182 51.82 -50.68 -27.20
N GLU A 1183 51.14 -50.82 -26.06
CA GLU A 1183 50.52 -52.06 -25.60
C GLU A 1183 49.23 -51.80 -24.81
N ILE A 1184 48.21 -52.62 -25.09
CA ILE A 1184 46.99 -52.74 -24.29
C ILE A 1184 46.90 -54.19 -23.79
N GLU A 1185 47.06 -54.38 -22.49
CA GLU A 1185 46.84 -55.66 -21.81
C GLU A 1185 45.48 -55.64 -21.12
N MET A 1186 44.66 -56.66 -21.34
CA MET A 1186 43.44 -56.96 -20.61
C MET A 1186 43.60 -58.31 -19.91
N PHE A 1187 43.37 -58.36 -18.60
CA PHE A 1187 43.46 -59.58 -17.79
C PHE A 1187 42.20 -59.76 -16.94
N LEU A 1188 41.37 -60.70 -17.35
CA LEU A 1188 40.13 -61.11 -16.70
C LEU A 1188 40.37 -62.36 -15.84
N THR A 1189 39.92 -62.33 -14.59
CA THR A 1189 39.91 -63.49 -13.67
C THR A 1189 38.48 -63.69 -13.17
N THR A 1190 37.95 -64.92 -13.23
CA THR A 1190 36.63 -65.31 -12.70
C THR A 1190 36.79 -66.51 -11.76
N PRO A 1191 35.76 -66.91 -10.99
CA PRO A 1191 35.81 -68.14 -10.20
C PRO A 1191 36.09 -69.41 -11.03
N ASN A 1192 35.77 -69.38 -12.33
CA ASN A 1192 35.84 -70.54 -13.23
C ASN A 1192 37.06 -70.51 -14.17
N GLY A 1193 37.91 -69.48 -14.11
CA GLY A 1193 39.02 -69.35 -15.04
C GLY A 1193 39.66 -67.98 -15.14
N TRP A 1194 40.51 -67.80 -16.15
CA TRP A 1194 41.09 -66.50 -16.51
C TRP A 1194 41.25 -66.38 -18.03
N TYR A 1195 41.28 -65.13 -18.50
CA TYR A 1195 41.47 -64.74 -19.90
C TYR A 1195 42.41 -63.53 -19.96
N ARG A 1196 43.42 -63.57 -20.82
CA ARG A 1196 44.40 -62.52 -21.06
C ARG A 1196 44.43 -62.16 -22.53
N LYS A 1197 44.32 -60.88 -22.85
CA LYS A 1197 44.47 -60.34 -24.20
C LYS A 1197 45.49 -59.22 -24.21
N THR A 1198 46.56 -59.40 -24.95
CA THR A 1198 47.64 -58.41 -25.09
C THR A 1198 47.66 -57.92 -26.54
N ILE A 1199 47.50 -56.61 -26.76
CA ILE A 1199 47.50 -55.99 -28.07
C ILE A 1199 48.74 -55.12 -28.18
N ILE A 1200 49.69 -55.49 -29.02
CA ILE A 1200 50.94 -54.75 -29.26
C ILE A 1200 50.96 -54.31 -30.71
N SER A 1201 51.04 -52.99 -30.96
CA SER A 1201 51.07 -52.42 -32.32
C SER A 1201 49.99 -52.97 -33.27
N GLY A 1202 48.77 -53.16 -32.76
CA GLY A 1202 47.63 -53.70 -33.51
C GLY A 1202 47.55 -55.23 -33.63
N SER A 1203 48.58 -55.97 -33.23
CA SER A 1203 48.54 -57.44 -33.16
C SER A 1203 48.04 -57.92 -31.81
N ALA A 1204 46.98 -58.74 -31.79
CA ALA A 1204 46.42 -59.31 -30.56
C ALA A 1204 46.91 -60.74 -30.29
N LYS A 1205 47.33 -61.00 -29.04
CA LYS A 1205 47.61 -62.32 -28.48
C LYS A 1205 46.61 -62.62 -27.39
N GLU A 1206 45.95 -63.78 -27.44
CA GLU A 1206 44.94 -64.21 -26.46
C GLU A 1206 45.37 -65.52 -25.79
N GLU A 1207 45.20 -65.60 -24.47
CA GLU A 1207 45.53 -66.76 -23.63
C GLU A 1207 44.39 -66.96 -22.62
N TYR A 1208 43.95 -68.19 -22.37
CA TYR A 1208 42.85 -68.44 -21.44
C TYR A 1208 42.89 -69.83 -20.81
N SER A 1209 42.13 -70.00 -19.73
CA SER A 1209 41.94 -71.25 -19.00
C SER A 1209 40.57 -71.27 -18.35
N GLY A 1210 39.73 -72.26 -18.65
CA GLY A 1210 38.40 -72.47 -18.05
C GLY A 1210 37.20 -72.05 -18.93
N GLU A 1211 35.98 -72.26 -18.43
CA GLU A 1211 34.71 -71.89 -19.09
C GLU A 1211 34.49 -70.37 -19.01
N THR A 1212 35.10 -69.63 -19.93
CA THR A 1212 35.30 -68.16 -19.77
C THR A 1212 34.61 -67.28 -20.82
N GLU A 1213 34.20 -67.81 -21.98
CA GLU A 1213 33.68 -66.99 -23.09
C GLU A 1213 32.36 -66.28 -22.77
N GLU A 1214 31.40 -66.97 -22.15
CA GLU A 1214 30.13 -66.36 -21.74
C GLU A 1214 30.32 -65.34 -20.60
N ALA A 1215 31.24 -65.63 -19.66
CA ALA A 1215 31.57 -64.73 -18.56
C ALA A 1215 32.29 -63.46 -19.06
N ALA A 1216 33.20 -63.58 -20.03
CA ALA A 1216 33.88 -62.46 -20.67
C ALA A 1216 32.89 -61.53 -21.38
N ASN A 1217 31.94 -62.08 -22.15
CA ASN A 1217 30.92 -61.29 -22.84
C ASN A 1217 29.99 -60.56 -21.86
N LYS A 1218 29.57 -61.21 -20.76
CA LYS A 1218 28.79 -60.55 -19.68
C LYS A 1218 29.59 -59.43 -19.00
N MET A 1219 30.88 -59.63 -18.75
CA MET A 1219 31.73 -58.61 -18.11
C MET A 1219 32.13 -57.45 -19.03
N ILE A 1220 32.28 -57.65 -20.35
CA ILE A 1220 32.47 -56.55 -21.31
C ILE A 1220 31.21 -55.65 -21.39
N SER A 1221 30.02 -56.25 -21.24
CA SER A 1221 28.77 -55.49 -21.10
C SER A 1221 28.75 -54.68 -19.80
N ALA A 1222 29.13 -55.29 -18.67
CA ALA A 1222 29.23 -54.62 -17.38
C ALA A 1222 30.31 -53.51 -17.33
N GLU A 1223 31.46 -53.69 -17.99
CA GLU A 1223 32.49 -52.65 -18.12
C GLU A 1223 31.93 -51.43 -18.86
N LYS A 1224 31.20 -51.64 -19.96
CA LYS A 1224 30.59 -50.55 -20.73
C LYS A 1224 29.51 -49.81 -19.94
N ASP A 1225 28.67 -50.52 -19.17
CA ASP A 1225 27.66 -49.86 -18.33
C ASP A 1225 28.31 -49.11 -17.15
N CYS A 1226 29.31 -49.70 -16.50
CA CYS A 1226 30.01 -49.04 -15.39
C CYS A 1226 30.86 -47.85 -15.87
N GLU A 1227 31.51 -47.92 -17.05
CA GLU A 1227 32.20 -46.77 -17.65
C GLU A 1227 31.21 -45.67 -18.08
N LYS A 1228 30.01 -46.03 -18.56
CA LYS A 1228 28.92 -45.08 -18.83
C LYS A 1228 28.43 -44.39 -17.55
N ARG A 1229 28.22 -45.14 -16.47
CA ARG A 1229 27.86 -44.60 -15.13
C ARG A 1229 28.96 -43.69 -14.57
N ALA A 1230 30.23 -44.09 -14.69
CA ALA A 1230 31.37 -43.29 -14.25
C ALA A 1230 31.52 -41.99 -15.06
N LYS A 1231 31.27 -42.02 -16.38
CA LYS A 1231 31.22 -40.80 -17.23
C LYS A 1231 30.07 -39.87 -16.82
N LEU A 1232 28.90 -40.42 -16.49
CA LEU A 1232 27.80 -39.67 -15.88
C LEU A 1232 28.24 -39.03 -14.56
N ALA A 1233 28.85 -39.79 -13.64
CA ALA A 1233 29.34 -39.30 -12.35
C ALA A 1233 30.40 -38.18 -12.50
N MET A 1234 31.33 -38.28 -13.46
CA MET A 1234 32.28 -37.19 -13.74
C MET A 1234 31.60 -35.95 -14.31
N GLY A 1235 30.61 -36.13 -15.21
CA GLY A 1235 29.79 -35.03 -15.72
C GLY A 1235 29.02 -34.27 -14.62
N PHE A 1236 28.59 -34.95 -13.57
CA PHE A 1236 27.98 -34.32 -12.38
C PHE A 1236 28.95 -33.46 -11.56
N ILE A 1237 30.26 -33.64 -11.68
CA ILE A 1237 31.29 -32.90 -10.91
C ILE A 1237 31.81 -31.68 -11.71
N GLY A 1238 31.55 -31.61 -13.02
CA GLY A 1238 32.00 -30.52 -13.88
C GLY A 1238 33.48 -30.58 -14.26
N LEU A 1239 34.03 -31.79 -14.39
CA LEU A 1239 35.41 -32.10 -14.77
C LEU A 1239 35.54 -32.62 -16.21
#